data_AF-A0AAP0K3K6-F1
#
_entry.id   AF-A0AAP0K3K6-F1
#
_cell.length_a   1.000
_cell.length_b   1.000
_cell.length_c   1.000
_cell.angle_alpha   90.00
_cell.angle_beta   90.00
_cell.angle_gamma   90.00
#
_symmetry.space_group_name_H-M   'P 1'
#
loop_
_entity.id
_entity.type
_entity.pdbx_description
1 polymer ?
#
loop_
_entity_poly.entity_id
_entity_poly.type
_entity_poly.pdbx_seq_one_letter_code
_entity_poly.pdbx_strand_id
1 'polypeptide(L)'
;MLALARQDDPPVPIAIAAAADADVPPTGKELVIVGEGELVPKPEIEKDDELNELEKKVDGENDGEPSKGKTVLRDPNETVPRQGMGFVNLHEVQEFYTEYAHSVGFATKIRGTWKKGPLVTKCILSCSREGKCDENRQRKYIRSSNTTRCGCPAQISARLFDDGVWYLTKVHLDHNHVVSPSKVKFFRSKKGANNRLKRKLGLNDQPEDLGAKSGVVVSEVMKKLKLEEGDAEAIRQYFTNQRKQNYNFFQSMDIDNQGCLRHVFWADARARTSYQYFGDVISLDTTSLVKKSNVPFVSFVGVNNHGDSVVLGCGLLSDDTVDSYEWLFTAWLTCMSGRLPHAIITTQCPSIQAAVAKIFPKIRHRLYLSHLMKEVPKKLGAYKAHEEIVWMMKNIVYDSMSDIEFEHLWREMIEKFSLQQNVWLQSLFDIRDKWVPAICKLFFWAGISEGSEILGPFSDGSVNLKTPLKQFISQFDVALAKKYENESVADLNSLHKEQDLVSNLPYEKEMRRYYTTNMFVKFQDEVKNMVNCRVKRLDLNGHVSRYEVRDRRIHDGTRAVVRNFEVLFHASEFQVQCICRSFEFRGILCCHAMAVLDFNDVPQLPPQYISHRWRKDFKHLGSQERSSIDFGGLPSCGSTACHEYIFMLCQRIAEFGSRSERHYKKALSGLKTLEEELVACDDGNDIVPLL
;
A
#
# COMPACT_ATOMS: atom_id res chain seq x y z
N MET A 1 -48.04 -8.01 -13.34
CA MET A 1 -49.25 -7.17 -13.52
C MET A 1 -48.85 -5.75 -13.12
N LEU A 2 -48.82 -4.71 -13.95
CA LEU A 2 -49.50 -4.37 -15.19
C LEU A 2 -48.49 -3.75 -16.18
N ALA A 3 -48.67 -4.05 -17.45
CA ALA A 3 -48.01 -3.43 -18.59
C ALA A 3 -48.88 -2.28 -19.12
N LEU A 4 -48.28 -1.17 -19.57
CA LEU A 4 -48.91 -0.24 -20.49
C LEU A 4 -47.90 0.28 -21.51
N ALA A 5 -48.29 0.16 -22.78
CA ALA A 5 -47.55 0.46 -23.99
C ALA A 5 -47.68 1.93 -24.42
N ARG A 6 -46.65 2.47 -25.10
CA ARG A 6 -46.69 3.59 -26.07
C ARG A 6 -45.50 3.38 -27.04
N GLN A 7 -45.73 2.95 -28.28
CA GLN A 7 -45.98 3.74 -29.51
C GLN A 7 -44.80 4.63 -29.94
N ASP A 8 -44.11 4.15 -30.98
CA ASP A 8 -43.03 4.76 -31.76
C ASP A 8 -43.56 5.78 -32.78
N ASP A 9 -42.82 6.88 -32.98
CA ASP A 9 -42.86 7.70 -34.19
C ASP A 9 -41.41 8.13 -34.58
N PRO A 10 -41.05 8.15 -35.88
CA PRO A 10 -39.67 8.33 -36.37
C PRO A 10 -39.25 9.81 -36.58
N PRO A 11 -37.94 10.10 -36.74
CA PRO A 11 -37.43 11.47 -36.81
C PRO A 11 -37.49 12.08 -38.22
N VAL A 12 -37.78 13.39 -38.26
CA VAL A 12 -37.73 14.26 -39.45
C VAL A 12 -36.29 14.78 -39.68
N PRO A 13 -35.74 14.77 -40.91
CA PRO A 13 -34.39 15.25 -41.19
C PRO A 13 -34.36 16.73 -41.59
N ILE A 14 -33.34 17.48 -41.15
CA ILE A 14 -32.98 18.78 -41.73
C ILE A 14 -31.52 18.73 -42.18
N ALA A 15 -31.32 18.96 -43.48
CA ALA A 15 -30.04 19.00 -44.17
C ALA A 15 -29.47 20.42 -44.21
N ILE A 16 -28.15 20.48 -43.93
CA ILE A 16 -27.06 21.17 -44.66
C ILE A 16 -27.33 22.55 -45.27
N ALA A 17 -26.52 23.53 -44.86
CA ALA A 17 -25.98 24.54 -45.77
C ALA A 17 -24.50 24.81 -45.43
N ALA A 18 -23.63 24.46 -46.38
CA ALA A 18 -22.23 24.86 -46.43
C ALA A 18 -22.10 26.13 -47.28
N ALA A 19 -21.17 27.01 -46.92
CA ALA A 19 -20.64 28.05 -47.81
C ALA A 19 -19.14 28.21 -47.54
N ALA A 20 -18.38 28.22 -48.63
CA ALA A 20 -16.93 28.29 -48.69
C ALA A 20 -16.46 29.65 -49.23
N ASP A 21 -15.16 29.89 -49.04
CA ASP A 21 -14.21 30.77 -49.76
C ASP A 21 -14.17 32.29 -49.47
N ALA A 22 -13.00 32.78 -49.02
CA ALA A 22 -11.98 33.45 -49.87
C ALA A 22 -10.97 34.35 -49.08
N ASP A 23 -9.78 34.53 -49.66
CA ASP A 23 -8.50 35.12 -49.19
C ASP A 23 -8.41 36.66 -48.96
N VAL A 24 -7.76 37.10 -47.86
CA VAL A 24 -6.48 37.90 -47.68
C VAL A 24 -6.16 39.12 -48.63
N PRO A 25 -5.39 40.22 -48.28
CA PRO A 25 -5.26 41.18 -47.14
C PRO A 25 -5.09 42.69 -47.66
N PRO A 26 -4.20 43.60 -47.15
CA PRO A 26 -4.06 44.34 -45.87
C PRO A 26 -4.09 45.91 -46.03
N THR A 27 -3.65 46.65 -44.98
CA THR A 27 -3.35 48.11 -44.84
C THR A 27 -4.51 48.99 -44.36
N GLY A 28 -4.40 49.97 -43.45
CA GLY A 28 -3.35 50.49 -42.56
C GLY A 28 -3.79 51.86 -41.99
N LYS A 29 -3.49 52.14 -40.70
CA LYS A 29 -3.33 53.45 -39.99
C LYS A 29 -4.56 54.43 -40.00
N GLU A 30 -4.80 55.39 -39.09
CA GLU A 30 -4.07 56.14 -38.04
C GLU A 30 -5.12 56.98 -37.22
N LEU A 31 -5.06 57.13 -35.89
CA LEU A 31 -4.82 58.37 -35.06
C LEU A 31 -5.58 58.13 -33.72
N VAL A 32 -5.08 58.16 -32.47
CA VAL A 32 -4.22 59.05 -31.63
C VAL A 32 -4.82 60.43 -31.34
N ILE A 33 -5.12 60.70 -30.05
CA ILE A 33 -4.68 61.85 -29.21
C ILE A 33 -4.79 61.39 -27.72
N VAL A 34 -3.66 61.20 -27.00
CA VAL A 34 -3.01 62.02 -25.91
C VAL A 34 -3.91 62.25 -24.68
N GLY A 35 -3.55 62.06 -23.41
CA GLY A 35 -2.37 61.67 -22.59
C GLY A 35 -2.93 61.47 -21.16
N GLU A 36 -2.33 60.82 -20.16
CA GLU A 36 -0.95 60.79 -19.68
C GLU A 36 -0.69 59.43 -18.97
N GLY A 37 0.55 58.92 -19.05
CA GLY A 37 0.97 57.72 -18.34
C GLY A 37 2.26 57.14 -18.93
N GLU A 38 3.40 57.49 -18.34
CA GLU A 38 4.74 57.03 -18.74
C GLU A 38 4.89 55.50 -18.65
N LEU A 39 5.39 54.91 -19.74
CA LEU A 39 5.84 53.53 -19.86
C LEU A 39 7.34 53.54 -20.20
N VAL A 40 8.12 52.72 -19.50
CA VAL A 40 9.52 52.39 -19.85
C VAL A 40 9.69 50.85 -19.80
N PRO A 41 10.48 50.24 -20.70
CA PRO A 41 10.24 48.91 -21.22
C PRO A 41 11.04 47.79 -20.52
N LYS A 42 10.63 46.54 -20.81
CA LYS A 42 11.43 45.31 -20.57
C LYS A 42 12.78 45.39 -21.29
N PRO A 43 13.88 45.00 -20.63
CA PRO A 43 15.08 44.53 -21.31
C PRO A 43 15.33 43.03 -21.10
N GLU A 44 16.14 42.52 -22.01
CA GLU A 44 16.64 41.17 -22.15
C GLU A 44 17.63 40.77 -21.06
N ILE A 45 17.94 39.47 -21.05
CA ILE A 45 18.75 38.76 -20.07
C ILE A 45 20.24 39.02 -20.31
N GLU A 46 20.92 39.59 -19.31
CA GLU A 46 22.37 39.42 -19.11
C GLU A 46 22.65 39.07 -17.63
N LYS A 47 23.69 38.26 -17.44
CA LYS A 47 24.18 37.78 -16.15
C LYS A 47 25.14 38.82 -15.57
N ASP A 48 25.16 38.99 -14.25
CA ASP A 48 26.32 38.66 -13.41
C ASP A 48 26.12 39.06 -11.94
N ASP A 49 26.67 38.21 -11.07
CA ASP A 49 27.40 38.49 -9.84
C ASP A 49 27.00 39.69 -8.96
N GLU A 50 26.31 39.43 -7.84
CA GLU A 50 26.53 40.12 -6.56
C GLU A 50 25.72 39.46 -5.43
N LEU A 51 26.32 38.51 -4.70
CA LEU A 51 25.81 38.03 -3.39
C LEU A 51 26.96 37.56 -2.47
N ASN A 52 28.15 38.15 -2.59
CA ASN A 52 29.36 37.74 -1.87
C ASN A 52 29.88 38.78 -0.86
N GLU A 53 29.03 39.65 -0.31
CA GLU A 53 29.45 40.69 0.64
C GLU A 53 28.63 40.81 1.94
N LEU A 54 27.91 39.77 2.35
CA LEU A 54 27.24 39.77 3.66
C LEU A 54 27.47 38.45 4.40
N GLU A 55 28.73 38.21 4.80
CA GLU A 55 29.08 37.36 5.96
C GLU A 55 30.57 37.47 6.39
N LYS A 56 31.25 38.58 6.07
CA LYS A 56 32.50 38.97 6.75
C LYS A 56 32.15 39.73 8.02
N LYS A 57 32.05 39.01 9.15
CA LYS A 57 32.27 39.42 10.56
C LYS A 57 31.34 38.62 11.46
N VAL A 58 31.80 37.46 11.90
CA VAL A 58 31.91 37.02 13.31
C VAL A 58 32.58 35.66 13.22
N ASP A 59 33.90 35.62 13.38
CA ASP A 59 34.65 34.42 13.77
C ASP A 59 35.97 34.95 14.35
N GLY A 60 35.85 35.56 15.53
CA GLY A 60 36.96 35.79 16.43
C GLY A 60 36.61 35.11 17.73
N GLU A 61 37.08 33.86 17.92
CA GLU A 61 37.45 33.28 19.21
C GLU A 61 38.06 31.88 19.03
N ASN A 62 39.38 31.81 19.29
CA ASN A 62 40.21 30.67 19.70
C ASN A 62 39.92 29.26 19.15
N ASP A 63 40.53 28.92 18.02
CA ASP A 63 40.94 27.54 17.73
C ASP A 63 42.41 27.38 18.15
N GLY A 64 42.67 26.63 19.22
CA GLY A 64 44.03 26.34 19.68
C GLY A 64 44.85 25.67 18.57
N GLU A 65 46.03 26.22 18.29
CA GLU A 65 47.04 25.56 17.49
C GLU A 65 47.38 24.20 18.12
N PRO A 66 47.34 23.07 17.38
CA PRO A 66 48.03 21.89 17.83
C PRO A 66 49.53 22.18 17.76
N SER A 67 50.14 22.24 18.95
CA SER A 67 51.57 22.38 19.18
C SER A 67 52.40 21.50 18.23
N LYS A 68 53.46 22.07 17.66
CA LYS A 68 54.51 21.36 16.90
C LYS A 68 55.01 20.14 17.68
N GLY A 69 54.53 18.95 17.32
CA GLY A 69 54.95 17.70 17.95
C GLY A 69 54.14 16.49 17.49
N LYS A 70 54.75 15.68 16.62
CA LYS A 70 54.26 14.42 16.01
C LYS A 70 53.01 14.54 15.13
N THR A 71 53.15 14.14 13.87
CA THR A 71 52.03 13.83 12.97
C THR A 71 51.18 12.72 13.61
N VAL A 72 50.04 13.07 14.20
CA VAL A 72 49.11 12.10 14.80
C VAL A 72 48.12 11.68 13.73
N LEU A 73 48.47 10.62 13.00
CA LEU A 73 47.51 9.92 12.15
C LEU A 73 46.50 9.17 13.03
N ARG A 74 45.25 9.08 12.55
CA ARG A 74 44.16 8.36 13.21
C ARG A 74 44.58 6.92 13.57
N ASP A 75 44.19 6.47 14.77
CA ASP A 75 44.26 5.04 15.13
C ASP A 75 43.26 4.23 14.26
N PRO A 76 43.69 3.16 13.57
CA PRO A 76 42.83 2.33 12.73
C PRO A 76 41.55 1.83 13.41
N ASN A 77 41.52 1.70 14.73
CA ASN A 77 40.39 1.19 15.49
C ASN A 77 39.35 2.26 15.88
N GLU A 78 39.62 3.55 15.70
CA GLU A 78 38.68 4.62 16.05
C GLU A 78 37.62 4.84 14.97
N THR A 79 36.35 4.57 15.25
CA THR A 79 35.25 4.60 14.26
C THR A 79 34.35 5.84 14.33
N VAL A 80 34.56 6.72 15.32
CA VAL A 80 33.74 7.93 15.55
C VAL A 80 34.54 9.20 15.24
N PRO A 81 34.07 10.12 14.38
CA PRO A 81 34.77 11.35 14.06
C PRO A 81 35.02 12.23 15.28
N ARG A 82 36.25 12.70 15.46
CA ARG A 82 36.65 13.67 16.50
C ARG A 82 37.49 14.79 15.89
N GLN A 83 37.40 15.98 16.49
CA GLN A 83 38.23 17.11 16.10
C GLN A 83 39.71 16.77 16.36
N GLY A 84 40.59 17.13 15.43
CA GLY A 84 42.02 16.84 15.51
C GLY A 84 42.48 15.51 14.90
N MET A 85 41.58 14.66 14.38
CA MET A 85 41.97 13.44 13.65
C MET A 85 42.67 13.78 12.32
N GLY A 86 43.86 13.21 12.09
CA GLY A 86 44.67 13.38 10.88
C GLY A 86 44.50 12.26 9.85
N PHE A 87 44.44 12.63 8.56
CA PHE A 87 44.25 11.76 7.40
C PHE A 87 45.26 12.08 6.30
N VAL A 88 45.72 11.06 5.56
CA VAL A 88 46.77 11.22 4.55
C VAL A 88 46.26 11.97 3.32
N ASN A 89 44.98 11.82 2.98
CA ASN A 89 44.38 12.49 1.83
C ASN A 89 42.87 12.73 2.02
N LEU A 90 42.30 13.57 1.16
CA LEU A 90 40.88 13.91 1.19
C LEU A 90 39.96 12.70 0.94
N HIS A 91 40.41 11.71 0.19
CA HIS A 91 39.62 10.51 -0.10
C HIS A 91 39.39 9.68 1.17
N GLU A 92 40.44 9.54 1.99
CA GLU A 92 40.37 8.84 3.28
C GLU A 92 39.39 9.51 4.24
N VAL A 93 39.34 10.84 4.28
CA VAL A 93 38.35 11.61 5.06
C VAL A 93 36.92 11.30 4.57
N GLN A 94 36.71 11.21 3.25
CA GLN A 94 35.40 10.92 2.67
C GLN A 94 34.94 9.49 2.94
N GLU A 95 35.84 8.51 2.82
CA GLU A 95 35.56 7.11 3.14
C GLU A 95 35.23 6.94 4.61
N PHE A 96 36.07 7.48 5.50
CA PHE A 96 35.87 7.41 6.95
C PHE A 96 34.51 7.97 7.39
N TYR A 97 34.14 9.16 6.90
CA TYR A 97 32.85 9.75 7.27
C TYR A 97 31.66 9.02 6.65
N THR A 98 31.85 8.39 5.47
CA THR A 98 30.82 7.57 4.84
C THR A 98 30.61 6.26 5.61
N GLU A 99 31.68 5.64 6.11
CA GLU A 99 31.60 4.45 6.98
C GLU A 99 30.92 4.76 8.30
N TYR A 100 31.27 5.88 8.94
CA TYR A 100 30.57 6.37 10.13
C TYR A 100 29.08 6.64 9.83
N ALA A 101 28.77 7.28 8.71
CA ALA A 101 27.38 7.52 8.33
C ALA A 101 26.60 6.23 8.08
N HIS A 102 27.26 5.17 7.59
CA HIS A 102 26.66 3.85 7.45
C HIS A 102 26.41 3.15 8.80
N SER A 103 27.34 3.26 9.75
CA SER A 103 27.16 2.65 11.07
C SER A 103 26.03 3.32 11.87
N VAL A 104 25.83 4.63 11.69
CA VAL A 104 24.77 5.41 12.35
C VAL A 104 23.45 5.40 11.56
N GLY A 105 23.51 5.28 10.23
CA GLY A 105 22.33 5.11 9.38
C GLY A 105 21.82 6.36 8.68
N PHE A 106 22.72 7.22 8.18
CA PHE A 106 22.39 8.38 7.35
C PHE A 106 23.25 8.42 6.08
N ALA A 107 22.87 9.25 5.10
CA ALA A 107 23.67 9.47 3.90
C ALA A 107 24.38 10.82 3.95
N THR A 108 25.63 10.85 3.48
CA THR A 108 26.49 12.04 3.42
C THR A 108 26.36 12.74 2.06
N LYS A 109 26.63 14.04 2.03
CA LYS A 109 26.83 14.84 0.81
C LYS A 109 28.03 15.77 1.02
N ILE A 110 28.70 16.15 -0.06
CA ILE A 110 29.71 17.21 -0.02
C ILE A 110 28.97 18.55 -0.06
N ARG A 111 29.11 19.35 1.00
CA ARG A 111 28.51 20.69 1.08
C ARG A 111 29.32 21.70 0.26
N GLY A 112 30.65 21.59 0.27
CA GLY A 112 31.54 22.46 -0.49
C GLY A 112 33.00 22.07 -0.34
N THR A 113 33.81 22.45 -1.34
CA THR A 113 35.27 22.33 -1.34
C THR A 113 35.90 23.67 -1.70
N TRP A 114 36.97 24.04 -1.01
CA TRP A 114 37.74 25.26 -1.29
C TRP A 114 39.10 24.88 -1.83
N LYS A 115 39.57 25.64 -2.83
CA LYS A 115 40.85 25.42 -3.50
C LYS A 115 41.73 26.66 -3.35
N LYS A 116 43.04 26.46 -3.18
CA LYS A 116 44.06 27.49 -3.42
C LYS A 116 44.89 27.00 -4.61
N GLY A 117 44.68 27.61 -5.78
CA GLY A 117 45.25 27.11 -7.04
C GLY A 117 44.69 25.73 -7.42
N PRO A 118 45.52 24.77 -7.89
CA PRO A 118 45.07 23.43 -8.25
C PRO A 118 44.78 22.53 -7.02
N LEU A 119 45.16 22.94 -5.82
CA LEU A 119 45.09 22.14 -4.60
C LEU A 119 43.81 22.44 -3.80
N VAL A 120 43.08 21.40 -3.42
CA VAL A 120 41.93 21.51 -2.49
C VAL A 120 42.48 21.67 -1.08
N THR A 121 42.09 22.73 -0.38
CA THR A 121 42.59 23.08 0.96
C THR A 121 41.56 22.85 2.08
N LYS A 122 40.26 22.78 1.74
CA LYS A 122 39.18 22.53 2.71
C LYS A 122 38.02 21.77 2.08
N CYS A 123 37.39 20.88 2.84
CA CYS A 123 36.20 20.13 2.45
C CYS A 123 35.20 20.08 3.62
N ILE A 124 33.91 20.28 3.32
CA ILE A 124 32.82 20.09 4.29
C ILE A 124 31.89 18.98 3.80
N LEU A 125 31.66 17.99 4.66
CA LEU A 125 30.74 16.88 4.44
C LEU A 125 29.57 17.01 5.40
N SER A 126 28.33 16.98 4.91
CA SER A 126 27.13 17.15 5.71
C SER A 126 26.12 16.04 5.48
N CYS A 127 25.10 15.97 6.33
CA CYS A 127 23.99 15.05 6.11
C CYS A 127 23.22 15.43 4.83
N SER A 128 22.83 14.42 4.05
CA SER A 128 22.00 14.56 2.84
C SER A 128 20.66 15.26 3.08
N ARG A 129 20.20 15.34 4.34
CA ARG A 129 18.99 16.03 4.78
C ARG A 129 19.21 17.50 5.21
N GLU A 130 20.42 18.03 5.07
CA GLU A 130 20.72 19.45 5.31
C GLU A 130 20.10 20.35 4.21
N GLY A 131 19.51 21.48 4.64
CA GLY A 131 18.84 22.49 3.82
C GLY A 131 17.35 22.64 4.14
N LYS A 132 16.76 23.83 3.90
CA LYS A 132 15.31 24.07 3.96
C LYS A 132 14.67 23.89 2.57
N CYS A 133 13.40 23.52 2.51
CA CYS A 133 12.65 23.44 1.25
C CYS A 133 12.18 24.85 0.86
N ASP A 134 12.34 25.21 -0.41
CA ASP A 134 12.02 26.53 -0.96
C ASP A 134 10.50 26.63 -1.25
N GLU A 135 9.78 27.50 -0.56
CA GLU A 135 8.30 27.58 -0.58
C GLU A 135 7.72 27.90 -1.98
N ASN A 136 8.49 28.58 -2.84
CA ASN A 136 8.03 29.02 -4.16
C ASN A 136 8.06 27.94 -5.26
N ARG A 137 8.76 26.81 -5.06
CA ARG A 137 8.86 25.74 -6.08
C ARG A 137 7.72 24.72 -6.07
N GLN A 138 6.84 24.75 -5.06
CA GLN A 138 5.69 23.84 -4.99
C GLN A 138 4.56 24.18 -5.96
N ARG A 139 4.46 25.42 -6.45
CA ARG A 139 3.31 25.85 -7.28
C ARG A 139 3.38 25.45 -8.76
N LYS A 140 4.48 24.87 -9.26
CA LYS A 140 4.64 24.60 -10.71
C LYS A 140 4.92 23.14 -11.13
N TYR A 141 5.10 22.21 -10.20
CA TYR A 141 5.22 20.78 -10.54
C TYR A 141 4.51 19.90 -9.51
N ILE A 142 3.25 19.57 -9.77
CA ILE A 142 2.53 18.47 -9.13
C ILE A 142 3.02 17.16 -9.78
N ARG A 143 4.25 16.77 -9.46
CA ARG A 143 4.75 15.38 -9.58
C ARG A 143 5.71 15.13 -8.43
N SER A 144 5.41 14.08 -7.67
CA SER A 144 6.18 13.51 -6.57
C SER A 144 7.68 13.86 -6.58
N SER A 145 8.10 14.71 -5.66
CA SER A 145 9.48 14.76 -5.20
C SER A 145 9.46 14.63 -3.69
N ASN A 146 9.83 13.44 -3.19
CA ASN A 146 10.13 13.22 -1.77
C ASN A 146 11.37 14.07 -1.42
N THR A 147 11.17 15.33 -1.06
CA THR A 147 12.27 16.18 -0.58
C THR A 147 12.63 15.77 0.84
N THR A 148 13.72 15.02 0.99
CA THR A 148 14.22 14.51 2.29
C THR A 148 14.92 15.58 3.15
N ARG A 149 14.75 16.88 2.87
CA ARG A 149 15.52 17.96 3.50
C ARG A 149 14.77 18.52 4.71
N CYS A 150 15.38 18.44 5.90
CA CYS A 150 14.80 18.86 7.19
C CYS A 150 15.72 19.82 7.97
N GLY A 151 16.69 20.45 7.30
CA GLY A 151 17.64 21.35 7.95
C GLY A 151 18.58 20.65 8.95
N CYS A 152 18.96 19.39 8.69
CA CYS A 152 19.81 18.63 9.61
C CYS A 152 21.17 19.31 9.85
N PRO A 153 21.61 19.51 11.11
CA PRO A 153 22.84 20.25 11.44
C PRO A 153 24.11 19.39 11.44
N ALA A 154 24.00 18.06 11.29
CA ALA A 154 25.14 17.14 11.27
C ALA A 154 26.12 17.41 10.10
N GLN A 155 27.38 17.73 10.42
CA GLN A 155 28.44 18.00 9.46
C GLN A 155 29.84 17.80 10.04
N ILE A 156 30.82 17.53 9.18
CA ILE A 156 32.25 17.59 9.48
C ILE A 156 32.97 18.52 8.50
N SER A 157 34.04 19.15 8.95
CA SER A 157 34.94 20.00 8.15
C SER A 157 36.37 19.49 8.27
N ALA A 158 37.03 19.29 7.15
CA ALA A 158 38.45 18.91 7.06
C ALA A 158 39.26 20.00 6.35
N ARG A 159 40.49 20.26 6.82
CA ARG A 159 41.45 21.19 6.20
C ARG A 159 42.81 20.52 6.01
N LEU A 160 43.48 20.85 4.91
CA LEU A 160 44.87 20.50 4.67
C LEU A 160 45.79 21.49 5.40
N PHE A 161 46.70 20.97 6.21
CA PHE A 161 47.71 21.76 6.92
C PHE A 161 49.07 21.69 6.21
N ASP A 162 50.00 22.57 6.63
CA ASP A 162 51.32 22.73 6.01
C ASP A 162 52.22 21.48 6.15
N ASP A 163 51.86 20.54 7.03
CA ASP A 163 52.48 19.22 7.19
C ASP A 163 52.04 18.20 6.14
N GLY A 164 51.15 18.59 5.22
CA GLY A 164 50.62 17.72 4.17
C GLY A 164 49.50 16.78 4.62
N VAL A 165 49.01 16.92 5.85
CA VAL A 165 47.97 16.07 6.44
C VAL A 165 46.64 16.80 6.54
N TRP A 166 45.55 16.06 6.36
CA TRP A 166 44.18 16.56 6.49
C TRP A 166 43.68 16.37 7.92
N TYR A 167 43.32 17.45 8.62
CA TYR A 167 42.75 17.37 9.96
C TYR A 167 41.28 17.75 9.99
N LEU A 168 40.49 17.05 10.81
CA LEU A 168 39.11 17.44 11.13
C LEU A 168 39.10 18.66 12.05
N THR A 169 38.65 19.80 11.53
CA THR A 169 38.59 21.07 12.28
C THR A 169 37.26 21.30 12.98
N LYS A 170 36.15 20.79 12.43
CA LYS A 170 34.80 20.95 13.02
C LYS A 170 34.03 19.66 12.87
N VAL A 171 33.42 19.17 13.96
CA VAL A 171 32.65 17.93 13.98
C VAL A 171 31.33 18.19 14.73
N HIS A 172 30.21 17.98 14.07
CA HIS A 172 28.87 18.09 14.65
C HIS A 172 28.06 16.86 14.26
N LEU A 173 27.72 16.02 15.24
CA LEU A 173 27.17 14.67 15.02
C LEU A 173 25.67 14.56 15.32
N ASP A 174 25.06 15.61 15.87
CA ASP A 174 23.64 15.58 16.27
C ASP A 174 22.69 15.66 15.08
N HIS A 175 21.66 14.82 15.11
CA HIS A 175 20.62 14.75 14.08
C HIS A 175 19.26 15.18 14.64
N ASN A 176 18.52 15.97 13.86
CA ASN A 176 17.14 16.36 14.17
C ASN A 176 16.10 15.43 13.52
N HIS A 177 16.53 14.25 13.06
CA HIS A 177 15.70 13.24 12.44
C HIS A 177 16.19 11.85 12.85
N VAL A 178 15.28 10.86 12.81
CA VAL A 178 15.64 9.48 13.11
C VAL A 178 16.72 9.00 12.13
N VAL A 179 17.83 8.49 12.68
CA VAL A 179 18.90 7.78 11.97
C VAL A 179 18.77 6.29 12.29
N SER A 180 18.91 5.42 11.28
CA SER A 180 18.74 3.98 11.47
C SER A 180 19.65 3.20 10.52
N PRO A 181 20.53 2.33 11.04
CA PRO A 181 21.44 1.52 10.22
C PRO A 181 20.71 0.63 9.20
N SER A 182 19.47 0.23 9.52
CA SER A 182 18.59 -0.58 8.67
C SER A 182 18.18 0.09 7.35
N LYS A 183 18.29 1.43 7.25
CA LYS A 183 17.88 2.20 6.06
C LYS A 183 19.00 2.42 5.04
N VAL A 184 20.24 2.01 5.33
CA VAL A 184 21.44 2.30 4.52
C VAL A 184 21.41 1.66 3.13
N LYS A 185 20.72 0.53 2.96
CA LYS A 185 20.62 -0.22 1.69
C LYS A 185 19.86 0.52 0.58
N PHE A 186 19.17 1.62 0.91
CA PHE A 186 18.36 2.41 -0.04
C PHE A 186 19.04 3.71 -0.50
N PHE A 187 20.25 4.03 -0.02
CA PHE A 187 20.98 5.23 -0.43
C PHE A 187 21.69 5.04 -1.78
N ARG A 188 21.64 6.07 -2.63
CA ARG A 188 22.12 6.06 -4.03
C ARG A 188 23.61 5.71 -4.19
N SER A 189 24.40 5.78 -3.12
CA SER A 189 25.86 5.61 -3.09
C SER A 189 26.37 4.24 -3.55
N LYS A 190 25.54 3.19 -3.64
CA LYS A 190 25.96 1.83 -4.09
C LYS A 190 25.35 1.31 -5.39
N LYS A 191 24.59 2.11 -6.16
CA LYS A 191 24.08 1.65 -7.47
C LYS A 191 25.17 1.47 -8.56
N GLY A 192 26.40 1.94 -8.33
CA GLY A 192 27.49 1.90 -9.32
C GLY A 192 28.43 0.68 -9.29
N ALA A 193 28.57 -0.02 -8.17
CA ALA A 193 29.64 -1.02 -8.01
C ALA A 193 29.25 -2.46 -8.43
N ASN A 194 27.96 -2.83 -8.37
CA ASN A 194 27.50 -4.20 -8.61
C ASN A 194 27.33 -4.61 -10.09
N ASN A 195 27.48 -3.67 -11.04
CA ASN A 195 27.31 -3.94 -12.48
C ASN A 195 28.62 -4.25 -13.23
N ARG A 196 29.78 -4.15 -12.58
CA ARG A 196 31.09 -4.48 -13.20
C ARG A 196 31.60 -5.90 -12.92
N LEU A 197 31.10 -6.59 -11.88
CA LEU A 197 31.51 -7.96 -11.57
C LEU A 197 30.78 -9.06 -12.37
N LYS A 198 29.60 -8.76 -12.95
CA LYS A 198 28.82 -9.74 -13.74
C LYS A 198 29.26 -9.87 -15.20
N ARG A 199 30.27 -9.11 -15.65
CA ARG A 199 30.79 -9.15 -17.03
C ARG A 199 32.16 -9.85 -17.17
N LYS A 200 32.66 -10.54 -16.14
CA LYS A 200 34.01 -11.12 -16.13
C LYS A 200 34.12 -12.59 -15.70
N LEU A 201 33.03 -13.35 -15.68
CA LEU A 201 33.06 -14.80 -15.54
C LEU A 201 32.24 -15.42 -16.69
N GLY A 202 32.86 -15.43 -17.87
CA GLY A 202 32.37 -16.16 -19.01
C GLY A 202 32.62 -17.65 -18.81
N LEU A 203 31.55 -18.43 -18.83
CA LEU A 203 31.58 -19.84 -19.18
C LEU A 203 30.44 -20.05 -20.18
N ASN A 204 30.84 -20.07 -21.46
CA ASN A 204 30.10 -20.76 -22.50
C ASN A 204 30.11 -22.24 -22.13
N ASP A 205 28.95 -22.89 -22.19
CA ASP A 205 28.84 -24.24 -22.71
C ASP A 205 27.38 -24.44 -23.14
N GLN A 206 27.20 -24.60 -24.46
CA GLN A 206 26.00 -25.21 -25.02
C GLN A 206 26.09 -26.73 -24.82
N PRO A 207 24.94 -27.42 -24.82
CA PRO A 207 24.89 -28.59 -25.69
C PRO A 207 23.66 -28.59 -26.60
N GLU A 208 23.95 -29.02 -27.81
CA GLU A 208 23.02 -29.28 -28.91
C GLU A 208 22.07 -30.45 -28.61
N ASP A 209 20.96 -30.38 -29.35
CA ASP A 209 19.84 -31.29 -29.45
C ASP A 209 20.22 -32.65 -30.08
N LEU A 210 19.79 -33.75 -29.47
CA LEU A 210 19.57 -35.05 -30.13
C LEU A 210 18.41 -35.77 -29.45
N GLY A 211 17.40 -36.13 -30.25
CA GLY A 211 16.12 -36.61 -29.76
C GLY A 211 15.91 -38.14 -29.75
N ALA A 212 14.61 -38.43 -29.64
CA ALA A 212 13.90 -39.66 -29.97
C ALA A 212 13.75 -40.79 -28.91
N LYS A 213 12.51 -40.83 -28.39
CA LYS A 213 11.57 -41.97 -28.39
C LYS A 213 11.55 -42.98 -27.22
N SER A 214 10.31 -43.05 -26.69
CA SER A 214 9.53 -44.24 -26.33
C SER A 214 9.50 -44.66 -24.87
N GLY A 215 8.29 -44.96 -24.39
CA GLY A 215 8.07 -45.75 -23.17
C GLY A 215 7.02 -45.16 -22.24
N VAL A 216 5.76 -45.48 -22.50
CA VAL A 216 4.66 -45.35 -21.53
C VAL A 216 5.01 -46.13 -20.27
N VAL A 217 5.07 -45.44 -19.13
CA VAL A 217 4.67 -46.01 -17.83
C VAL A 217 3.76 -44.97 -17.18
N VAL A 218 2.46 -45.23 -17.22
CA VAL A 218 1.48 -44.57 -16.38
C VAL A 218 1.72 -45.11 -14.96
N SER A 219 2.73 -44.56 -14.30
CA SER A 219 2.90 -44.68 -12.86
C SER A 219 1.99 -43.62 -12.25
N GLU A 220 1.04 -44.05 -11.40
CA GLU A 220 0.24 -43.16 -10.56
C GLU A 220 1.15 -42.06 -9.99
N VAL A 221 1.01 -40.85 -10.53
CA VAL A 221 1.83 -39.71 -10.12
C VAL A 221 1.44 -39.37 -8.69
N MET A 222 2.18 -39.92 -7.73
CA MET A 222 2.03 -39.60 -6.32
C MET A 222 2.17 -38.08 -6.14
N LYS A 223 1.12 -37.47 -5.59
CA LYS A 223 0.94 -36.03 -5.41
C LYS A 223 1.81 -35.46 -4.27
N LYS A 224 3.13 -35.65 -4.34
CA LYS A 224 4.08 -35.10 -3.38
C LYS A 224 4.36 -33.62 -3.66
N LEU A 225 4.58 -32.83 -2.61
CA LEU A 225 5.07 -31.47 -2.74
C LEU A 225 6.43 -31.50 -3.47
N LYS A 226 6.56 -30.76 -4.58
CA LYS A 226 7.78 -30.75 -5.41
C LYS A 226 8.87 -29.90 -4.75
N LEU A 227 9.48 -30.47 -3.71
CA LEU A 227 10.56 -29.88 -2.93
C LEU A 227 11.93 -30.25 -3.48
N GLU A 228 12.89 -29.31 -3.45
CA GLU A 228 14.30 -29.59 -3.72
C GLU A 228 14.98 -30.20 -2.48
N GLU A 229 16.20 -30.73 -2.66
CA GLU A 229 16.92 -31.40 -1.58
C GLU A 229 17.16 -30.46 -0.37
N GLY A 230 16.70 -30.91 0.80
CA GLY A 230 16.77 -30.15 2.04
C GLY A 230 15.70 -29.04 2.20
N ASP A 231 14.78 -28.85 1.26
CA ASP A 231 13.67 -27.89 1.44
C ASP A 231 12.69 -28.34 2.53
N ALA A 232 12.40 -29.65 2.61
CA ALA A 232 11.55 -30.21 3.66
C ALA A 232 12.16 -29.98 5.05
N GLU A 233 13.49 -30.15 5.16
CA GLU A 233 14.24 -29.88 6.39
C GLU A 233 14.17 -28.39 6.76
N ALA A 234 14.32 -27.50 5.77
CA ALA A 234 14.24 -26.06 5.98
C ALA A 234 12.86 -25.62 6.49
N ILE A 235 11.77 -26.15 5.93
CA ILE A 235 10.41 -25.91 6.43
C ILE A 235 10.28 -26.39 7.89
N ARG A 236 10.76 -27.60 8.18
CA ARG A 236 10.67 -28.18 9.53
C ARG A 236 11.46 -27.37 10.56
N GLN A 237 12.67 -26.94 10.21
CA GLN A 237 13.50 -26.07 11.05
C GLN A 237 12.85 -24.71 11.25
N TYR A 238 12.32 -24.11 10.18
CA TYR A 238 11.58 -22.86 10.23
C TYR A 238 10.43 -22.93 11.23
N PHE A 239 9.55 -23.93 11.09
CA PHE A 239 8.42 -24.14 12.00
C PHE A 239 8.82 -24.43 13.45
N THR A 240 9.93 -25.14 13.65
CA THR A 240 10.46 -25.39 14.99
C THR A 240 10.95 -24.09 15.63
N ASN A 241 11.61 -23.21 14.85
CA ASN A 241 12.03 -21.90 15.33
C ASN A 241 10.85 -20.97 15.59
N GLN A 242 9.86 -20.94 14.70
CA GLN A 242 8.64 -20.13 14.85
C GLN A 242 7.86 -20.53 16.11
N ARG A 243 7.72 -21.82 16.40
CA ARG A 243 7.04 -22.27 17.64
C ARG A 243 7.77 -21.88 18.92
N LYS A 244 9.11 -21.76 18.89
CA LYS A 244 9.89 -21.27 20.04
C LYS A 244 9.72 -19.77 20.28
N GLN A 245 9.48 -19.00 19.21
CA GLN A 245 9.39 -17.54 19.28
C GLN A 245 7.94 -17.04 19.42
N ASN A 246 6.96 -17.81 18.92
CA ASN A 246 5.56 -17.42 18.81
C ASN A 246 4.63 -18.49 19.39
N TYR A 247 4.19 -18.32 20.63
CA TYR A 247 3.35 -19.30 21.36
C TYR A 247 2.02 -19.64 20.66
N ASN A 248 1.44 -18.71 19.87
CA ASN A 248 0.20 -18.94 19.12
C ASN A 248 0.41 -19.27 17.63
N PHE A 249 1.64 -19.60 17.21
CA PHE A 249 1.92 -20.07 15.86
C PHE A 249 1.14 -21.35 15.56
N PHE A 250 0.37 -21.35 14.48
CA PHE A 250 -0.38 -22.50 14.01
C PHE A 250 0.28 -23.09 12.76
N GLN A 251 0.35 -24.42 12.71
CA GLN A 251 0.74 -25.16 11.53
C GLN A 251 -0.16 -26.37 11.34
N SER A 252 -0.41 -26.71 10.08
CA SER A 252 -1.00 -27.98 9.68
C SER A 252 -0.16 -28.56 8.53
N MET A 253 0.11 -29.86 8.60
CA MET A 253 0.87 -30.58 7.59
C MET A 253 0.09 -31.82 7.20
N ASP A 254 -0.11 -31.99 5.90
CA ASP A 254 -0.68 -33.21 5.32
C ASP A 254 0.45 -34.07 4.78
N ILE A 255 0.55 -35.28 5.31
CA ILE A 255 1.55 -36.27 4.95
C ILE A 255 0.80 -37.48 4.39
N ASP A 256 1.22 -37.97 3.23
CA ASP A 256 0.60 -39.15 2.64
C ASP A 256 1.01 -40.45 3.36
N ASN A 257 0.39 -41.55 2.94
CA ASN A 257 0.62 -42.88 3.52
C ASN A 257 2.07 -43.38 3.37
N GLN A 258 2.89 -42.71 2.55
CA GLN A 258 4.30 -43.04 2.34
C GLN A 258 5.25 -42.09 3.08
N GLY A 259 4.71 -41.20 3.92
CA GLY A 259 5.51 -40.23 4.67
C GLY A 259 5.93 -39.01 3.86
N CYS A 260 5.41 -38.81 2.64
CA CYS A 260 5.73 -37.64 1.82
C CYS A 260 4.82 -36.46 2.16
N LEU A 261 5.42 -35.28 2.32
CA LEU A 261 4.68 -34.04 2.57
C LEU A 261 3.89 -33.61 1.32
N ARG A 262 2.57 -33.45 1.45
CA ARG A 262 1.68 -33.01 0.37
C ARG A 262 1.30 -31.55 0.49
N HIS A 263 0.79 -31.16 1.66
CA HIS A 263 0.29 -29.82 1.89
C HIS A 263 0.81 -29.26 3.21
N VAL A 264 1.03 -27.96 3.24
CA VAL A 264 1.49 -27.24 4.41
C VAL A 264 0.68 -25.97 4.55
N PHE A 265 0.21 -25.68 5.75
CA PHE A 265 -0.46 -24.44 6.09
C PHE A 265 0.15 -23.90 7.38
N TRP A 266 0.35 -22.59 7.47
CA TRP A 266 0.80 -21.94 8.68
C TRP A 266 0.24 -20.52 8.81
N ALA A 267 0.11 -20.07 10.05
CA ALA A 267 -0.22 -18.71 10.40
C ALA A 267 0.45 -18.35 11.73
N ASP A 268 1.04 -17.17 11.81
CA ASP A 268 1.60 -16.68 13.06
C ASP A 268 0.50 -16.13 13.99
N ALA A 269 0.89 -15.81 15.22
CA ALA A 269 -0.03 -15.30 16.22
C ALA A 269 -0.73 -14.01 15.76
N ARG A 270 0.01 -13.13 15.07
CA ARG A 270 -0.52 -11.83 14.61
C ARG A 270 -1.53 -11.99 13.48
N ALA A 271 -1.31 -12.91 12.54
CA ALA A 271 -2.28 -13.24 11.49
C ALA A 271 -3.61 -13.72 12.09
N ARG A 272 -3.55 -14.59 13.10
CA ARG A 272 -4.73 -15.11 13.82
C ARG A 272 -5.48 -14.01 14.57
N THR A 273 -4.76 -13.14 15.28
CA THR A 273 -5.36 -11.97 15.96
C THR A 273 -5.97 -10.99 14.95
N SER A 274 -5.26 -10.72 13.85
CA SER A 274 -5.73 -9.83 12.79
C SER A 274 -7.02 -10.33 12.16
N TYR A 275 -7.18 -11.64 11.98
CA TYR A 275 -8.41 -12.22 11.47
C TYR A 275 -9.62 -11.90 12.37
N GLN A 276 -9.42 -11.76 13.68
CA GLN A 276 -10.51 -11.42 14.58
C GLN A 276 -11.06 -10.01 14.34
N TYR A 277 -10.27 -9.10 13.77
CA TYR A 277 -10.69 -7.74 13.44
C TYR A 277 -11.05 -7.60 11.96
N PHE A 278 -10.31 -8.29 11.09
CA PHE A 278 -10.29 -8.06 9.64
C PHE A 278 -10.69 -9.31 8.83
N GLY A 279 -11.36 -10.26 9.47
CA GLY A 279 -11.90 -11.47 8.84
C GLY A 279 -13.26 -11.29 8.17
N ASP A 280 -13.76 -10.06 8.08
CA ASP A 280 -15.03 -9.74 7.43
C ASP A 280 -15.00 -10.02 5.93
N VAL A 281 -13.97 -9.55 5.23
CA VAL A 281 -13.75 -9.83 3.82
C VAL A 281 -12.34 -10.38 3.67
N ILE A 282 -12.23 -11.61 3.18
CA ILE A 282 -10.94 -12.23 2.88
C ILE A 282 -10.77 -12.42 1.38
N SER A 283 -9.53 -12.50 0.95
CA SER A 283 -9.19 -12.83 -0.41
C SER A 283 -8.08 -13.88 -0.46
N LEU A 284 -8.17 -14.73 -1.49
CA LEU A 284 -7.24 -15.83 -1.70
C LEU A 284 -6.32 -15.48 -2.87
N ASP A 285 -5.05 -15.23 -2.56
CA ASP A 285 -4.02 -15.02 -3.57
C ASP A 285 -3.29 -16.33 -3.83
N THR A 286 -3.37 -16.82 -5.07
CA THR A 286 -2.69 -18.04 -5.53
C THR A 286 -1.58 -17.67 -6.48
N THR A 287 -0.34 -17.95 -6.10
CA THR A 287 0.85 -17.71 -6.92
C THR A 287 1.72 -18.96 -6.97
N SER A 288 2.43 -19.21 -8.06
CA SER A 288 3.36 -20.34 -8.14
C SER A 288 4.74 -19.97 -7.64
N LEU A 289 5.27 -20.71 -6.67
CA LEU A 289 6.68 -20.67 -6.31
C LEU A 289 7.49 -21.53 -7.29
N VAL A 290 8.66 -21.00 -7.68
CA VAL A 290 9.69 -21.67 -8.47
C VAL A 290 9.28 -22.02 -9.92
N LYS A 291 10.00 -21.46 -10.90
CA LYS A 291 9.72 -21.66 -12.35
C LYS A 291 9.88 -23.12 -12.83
N LYS A 292 10.60 -23.97 -12.08
CA LYS A 292 10.88 -25.38 -12.42
C LYS A 292 9.96 -26.37 -11.69
N SER A 293 9.48 -26.04 -10.50
CA SER A 293 8.76 -26.97 -9.61
C SER A 293 7.24 -26.74 -9.60
N ASN A 294 6.78 -25.53 -9.97
CA ASN A 294 5.36 -25.12 -9.97
C ASN A 294 4.63 -25.54 -8.69
N VAL A 295 5.15 -25.13 -7.52
CA VAL A 295 4.52 -25.38 -6.22
C VAL A 295 3.52 -24.24 -5.96
N PRO A 296 2.19 -24.51 -5.90
CA PRO A 296 1.22 -23.48 -5.55
C PRO A 296 1.47 -22.95 -4.13
N PHE A 297 1.71 -21.65 -4.04
CA PHE A 297 1.72 -20.88 -2.82
C PHE A 297 0.45 -20.06 -2.72
N VAL A 298 -0.25 -20.27 -1.62
CA VAL A 298 -1.54 -19.66 -1.37
C VAL A 298 -1.44 -18.76 -0.15
N SER A 299 -1.93 -17.54 -0.26
CA SER A 299 -2.00 -16.59 0.85
C SER A 299 -3.44 -16.15 1.09
N PHE A 300 -3.87 -16.22 2.34
CA PHE A 300 -5.10 -15.60 2.81
C PHE A 300 -4.80 -14.15 3.18
N VAL A 301 -5.57 -13.23 2.62
CA VAL A 301 -5.32 -11.79 2.73
C VAL A 301 -6.60 -11.09 3.18
N GLY A 302 -6.49 -10.25 4.19
CA GLY A 302 -7.53 -9.31 4.60
C GLY A 302 -7.09 -7.87 4.35
N VAL A 303 -7.90 -6.92 4.80
CA VAL A 303 -7.61 -5.48 4.70
C VAL A 303 -7.66 -4.88 6.11
N ASN A 304 -6.65 -4.18 6.61
CA ASN A 304 -6.76 -3.53 7.94
C ASN A 304 -7.65 -2.27 7.89
N ASN A 305 -7.83 -1.59 9.01
CA ASN A 305 -8.59 -0.33 9.11
C ASN A 305 -7.92 0.86 8.40
N HIS A 306 -6.71 0.72 7.86
CA HIS A 306 -6.05 1.69 6.98
C HIS A 306 -6.29 1.42 5.50
N GLY A 307 -6.96 0.31 5.16
CA GLY A 307 -7.15 -0.10 3.77
C GLY A 307 -5.94 -0.83 3.17
N ASP A 308 -4.99 -1.28 3.99
CA ASP A 308 -3.78 -1.98 3.58
C ASP A 308 -3.93 -3.51 3.72
N SER A 309 -3.18 -4.28 2.91
CA SER A 309 -3.27 -5.74 2.91
C SER A 309 -2.62 -6.39 4.14
N VAL A 310 -3.34 -7.29 4.79
CA VAL A 310 -2.88 -8.07 5.95
C VAL A 310 -2.83 -9.54 5.60
N VAL A 311 -1.73 -10.22 5.91
CA VAL A 311 -1.61 -11.67 5.73
C VAL A 311 -2.30 -12.37 6.91
N LEU A 312 -3.23 -13.26 6.59
CA LEU A 312 -4.05 -14.02 7.55
C LEU A 312 -3.66 -15.51 7.61
N GLY A 313 -2.65 -15.91 6.84
CA GLY A 313 -2.15 -17.28 6.78
C GLY A 313 -1.65 -17.61 5.39
N CYS A 314 -0.78 -18.61 5.31
CA CYS A 314 -0.15 -19.04 4.07
C CYS A 314 -0.14 -20.55 3.97
N GLY A 315 -0.10 -21.07 2.75
CA GLY A 315 0.02 -22.49 2.49
C GLY A 315 0.79 -22.82 1.22
N LEU A 316 1.34 -24.04 1.20
CA LEU A 316 1.99 -24.66 0.07
C LEU A 316 1.21 -25.93 -0.27
N LEU A 317 0.79 -26.07 -1.52
CA LEU A 317 0.04 -27.23 -2.00
C LEU A 317 0.90 -28.06 -2.96
N SER A 318 0.65 -29.36 -3.06
CA SER A 318 1.33 -30.22 -4.05
C SER A 318 0.70 -30.12 -5.44
N ASP A 319 -0.59 -29.75 -5.53
CA ASP A 319 -1.33 -29.60 -6.77
C ASP A 319 -2.49 -28.58 -6.64
N ASP A 320 -3.14 -28.28 -7.77
CA ASP A 320 -4.30 -27.39 -7.88
C ASP A 320 -5.64 -28.17 -7.97
N THR A 321 -5.80 -29.24 -7.18
CA THR A 321 -7.04 -30.04 -7.15
C THR A 321 -8.04 -29.57 -6.10
N VAL A 322 -9.31 -29.96 -6.26
CA VAL A 322 -10.39 -29.63 -5.32
C VAL A 322 -10.02 -30.07 -3.90
N ASP A 323 -9.56 -31.32 -3.74
CA ASP A 323 -9.19 -31.91 -2.44
C ASP A 323 -8.09 -31.10 -1.73
N SER A 324 -7.09 -30.61 -2.48
CA SER A 324 -6.01 -29.78 -1.93
C SER A 324 -6.51 -28.46 -1.38
N TYR A 325 -7.45 -27.81 -2.08
CA TYR A 325 -8.08 -26.58 -1.61
C TYR A 325 -9.08 -26.83 -0.47
N GLU A 326 -9.80 -27.95 -0.47
CA GLU A 326 -10.65 -28.35 0.66
C GLU A 326 -9.84 -28.56 1.93
N TRP A 327 -8.70 -29.26 1.83
CA TRP A 327 -7.76 -29.42 2.93
C TRP A 327 -7.27 -28.06 3.43
N LEU A 328 -6.85 -27.18 2.51
CA LEU A 328 -6.33 -25.86 2.86
C LEU A 328 -7.39 -25.02 3.60
N PHE A 329 -8.61 -24.97 3.09
CA PHE A 329 -9.70 -24.22 3.72
C PHE A 329 -10.09 -24.81 5.07
N THR A 330 -10.07 -26.13 5.23
CA THR A 330 -10.33 -26.80 6.50
C THR A 330 -9.24 -26.50 7.53
N ALA A 331 -7.96 -26.56 7.12
CA ALA A 331 -6.82 -26.23 7.96
C ALA A 331 -6.85 -24.75 8.39
N TRP A 332 -7.13 -23.84 7.46
CA TRP A 332 -7.26 -22.41 7.74
C TRP A 332 -8.45 -22.12 8.67
N LEU A 333 -9.60 -22.73 8.43
CA LEU A 333 -10.78 -22.55 9.29
C LEU A 333 -10.53 -23.05 10.72
N THR A 334 -9.82 -24.17 10.85
CA THR A 334 -9.39 -24.71 12.15
C THR A 334 -8.45 -23.74 12.87
N CYS A 335 -7.47 -23.18 12.15
CA CYS A 335 -6.57 -22.15 12.66
C CYS A 335 -7.32 -20.92 13.21
N MET A 336 -8.42 -20.56 12.55
CA MET A 336 -9.32 -19.45 12.91
C MET A 336 -10.43 -19.83 13.91
N SER A 337 -10.27 -20.96 14.60
CA SER A 337 -11.21 -21.44 15.63
C SER A 337 -12.64 -21.62 15.10
N GLY A 338 -12.79 -22.06 13.85
CA GLY A 338 -14.09 -22.31 13.23
C GLY A 338 -14.86 -21.06 12.81
N ARG A 339 -14.29 -19.85 12.97
CA ARG A 339 -14.97 -18.61 12.60
C ARG A 339 -14.92 -18.40 11.09
N LEU A 340 -16.09 -18.38 10.46
CA LEU A 340 -16.25 -18.14 9.01
C LEU A 340 -16.11 -16.64 8.67
N PRO A 341 -15.52 -16.29 7.51
CA PRO A 341 -15.56 -14.93 7.00
C PRO A 341 -16.96 -14.57 6.48
N HIS A 342 -17.29 -13.27 6.35
CA HIS A 342 -18.56 -12.87 5.74
C HIS A 342 -18.55 -12.98 4.21
N ALA A 343 -17.37 -12.79 3.61
CA ALA A 343 -17.18 -12.89 2.17
C ALA A 343 -15.76 -13.33 1.80
N ILE A 344 -15.63 -14.02 0.67
CA ILE A 344 -14.36 -14.47 0.09
C ILE A 344 -14.22 -14.04 -1.37
N ILE A 345 -13.03 -13.58 -1.74
CA ILE A 345 -12.67 -13.22 -3.11
C ILE A 345 -11.57 -14.16 -3.61
N THR A 346 -11.77 -14.80 -4.77
CA THR A 346 -10.78 -15.75 -5.32
C THR A 346 -10.51 -15.50 -6.80
N THR A 347 -9.47 -16.14 -7.34
CA THR A 347 -9.27 -16.21 -8.80
C THR A 347 -10.32 -17.11 -9.45
N GLN A 348 -10.49 -16.99 -10.78
CA GLN A 348 -11.38 -17.87 -11.55
C GLN A 348 -10.72 -19.24 -11.73
N CYS A 349 -10.74 -20.06 -10.67
CA CYS A 349 -10.25 -21.44 -10.69
C CYS A 349 -11.40 -22.39 -10.33
N PRO A 350 -11.77 -23.36 -11.20
CA PRO A 350 -12.83 -24.32 -10.91
C PRO A 350 -12.60 -25.10 -9.61
N SER A 351 -11.35 -25.52 -9.35
CA SER A 351 -10.99 -26.27 -8.13
C SER A 351 -11.27 -25.47 -6.86
N ILE A 352 -10.88 -24.19 -6.86
CA ILE A 352 -11.11 -23.28 -5.72
C ILE A 352 -12.61 -23.02 -5.54
N GLN A 353 -13.34 -22.78 -6.63
CA GLN A 353 -14.78 -22.53 -6.57
C GLN A 353 -15.55 -23.72 -5.99
N ALA A 354 -15.21 -24.95 -6.40
CA ALA A 354 -15.81 -26.15 -5.85
C ALA A 354 -15.51 -26.33 -4.35
N ALA A 355 -14.24 -26.12 -3.96
CA ALA A 355 -13.84 -26.21 -2.55
C ALA A 355 -14.51 -25.13 -1.68
N VAL A 356 -14.62 -23.89 -2.16
CA VAL A 356 -15.37 -22.81 -1.48
C VAL A 356 -16.84 -23.19 -1.34
N ALA A 357 -17.49 -23.67 -2.41
CA ALA A 357 -18.90 -24.06 -2.34
C ALA A 357 -19.17 -25.17 -1.32
N LYS A 358 -18.20 -26.09 -1.13
CA LYS A 358 -18.31 -27.18 -0.15
C LYS A 358 -18.02 -26.77 1.29
N ILE A 359 -16.92 -26.06 1.53
CA ILE A 359 -16.47 -25.69 2.88
C ILE A 359 -17.22 -24.46 3.40
N PHE A 360 -17.65 -23.56 2.49
CA PHE A 360 -18.23 -22.26 2.80
C PHE A 360 -19.60 -22.03 2.11
N PRO A 361 -20.60 -22.91 2.29
CA PRO A 361 -21.83 -22.90 1.48
C PRO A 361 -22.69 -21.64 1.65
N LYS A 362 -22.56 -20.93 2.78
CA LYS A 362 -23.32 -19.71 3.10
C LYS A 362 -22.54 -18.42 2.93
N ILE A 363 -21.28 -18.49 2.50
CA ILE A 363 -20.41 -17.31 2.38
C ILE A 363 -20.59 -16.68 1.00
N ARG A 364 -20.57 -15.35 0.94
CA ARG A 364 -20.58 -14.63 -0.33
C ARG A 364 -19.25 -14.85 -1.06
N HIS A 365 -19.32 -15.40 -2.27
CA HIS A 365 -18.14 -15.69 -3.07
C HIS A 365 -18.08 -14.81 -4.30
N ARG A 366 -16.96 -14.10 -4.47
CA ARG A 366 -16.70 -13.23 -5.62
C ARG A 366 -15.38 -13.59 -6.30
N LEU A 367 -15.28 -13.29 -7.59
CA LEU A 367 -14.06 -13.45 -8.39
C LEU A 367 -13.30 -12.12 -8.52
N TYR A 368 -11.98 -12.21 -8.58
CA TYR A 368 -11.11 -11.06 -8.88
C TYR A 368 -11.34 -10.54 -10.30
N LEU A 369 -12.00 -9.39 -10.39
CA LEU A 369 -12.31 -8.77 -11.67
C LEU A 369 -11.05 -8.44 -12.49
N SER A 370 -10.00 -7.92 -11.86
CA SER A 370 -8.76 -7.58 -12.56
C SER A 370 -8.09 -8.79 -13.20
N HIS A 371 -8.06 -9.94 -12.51
CA HIS A 371 -7.52 -11.19 -13.05
C HIS A 371 -8.38 -11.70 -14.20
N LEU A 372 -9.70 -11.66 -14.06
CA LEU A 372 -10.65 -12.03 -15.10
C LEU A 372 -10.46 -11.16 -16.36
N MET A 373 -10.36 -9.84 -16.19
CA MET A 373 -10.15 -8.91 -17.30
C MET A 373 -8.77 -9.04 -17.97
N LYS A 374 -7.76 -9.61 -17.29
CA LYS A 374 -6.45 -9.96 -17.90
C LYS A 374 -6.53 -11.21 -18.78
N GLU A 375 -7.48 -12.10 -18.54
CA GLU A 375 -7.69 -13.30 -19.37
C GLU A 375 -8.51 -13.01 -20.63
N VAL A 376 -9.35 -11.96 -20.62
CA VAL A 376 -10.21 -11.55 -21.75
C VAL A 376 -9.42 -11.44 -23.08
N PRO A 377 -8.30 -10.68 -23.17
CA PRO A 377 -7.57 -10.56 -24.44
C PRO A 377 -6.98 -11.89 -24.92
N LYS A 378 -6.58 -12.77 -23.98
CA LYS A 378 -6.01 -14.09 -24.32
C LYS A 378 -7.06 -15.02 -24.88
N LYS A 379 -8.26 -15.02 -24.29
CA LYS A 379 -9.39 -15.88 -24.71
C LYS A 379 -10.03 -15.41 -26.01
N LEU A 380 -9.99 -14.11 -26.29
CA LEU A 380 -10.62 -13.50 -27.48
C LEU A 380 -9.62 -13.15 -28.59
N GLY A 381 -8.32 -13.44 -28.41
CA GLY A 381 -7.27 -13.08 -29.38
C GLY A 381 -7.41 -13.76 -30.75
N ALA A 382 -8.21 -14.82 -30.87
CA ALA A 382 -8.49 -15.48 -32.14
C ALA A 382 -9.47 -14.71 -33.04
N TYR A 383 -10.20 -13.73 -32.51
CA TYR A 383 -11.17 -12.96 -33.26
C TYR A 383 -10.53 -11.77 -33.98
N LYS A 384 -10.91 -11.52 -35.23
CA LYS A 384 -10.38 -10.39 -36.03
C LYS A 384 -10.60 -9.03 -35.33
N ALA A 385 -11.74 -8.85 -34.69
CA ALA A 385 -12.12 -7.63 -33.98
C ALA A 385 -11.76 -7.64 -32.47
N HIS A 386 -10.77 -8.43 -32.04
CA HIS A 386 -10.49 -8.64 -30.61
C HIS A 386 -10.27 -7.36 -29.81
N GLU A 387 -9.58 -6.34 -30.35
CA GLU A 387 -9.34 -5.07 -29.65
C GLU A 387 -10.65 -4.33 -29.36
N GLU A 388 -11.54 -4.28 -30.34
CA GLU A 388 -12.86 -3.64 -30.21
C GLU A 388 -13.74 -4.42 -29.24
N ILE A 389 -13.72 -5.76 -29.29
CA ILE A 389 -14.45 -6.61 -28.35
C ILE A 389 -13.94 -6.38 -26.91
N VAL A 390 -12.63 -6.39 -26.69
CA VAL A 390 -12.04 -6.16 -25.37
C VAL A 390 -12.36 -4.76 -24.86
N TRP A 391 -12.30 -3.75 -25.72
CA TRP A 391 -12.66 -2.37 -25.36
C TRP A 391 -14.13 -2.26 -24.97
N MET A 392 -15.03 -2.81 -25.78
CA MET A 392 -16.47 -2.79 -25.53
C MET A 392 -16.80 -3.55 -24.24
N MET A 393 -16.23 -4.74 -24.04
CA MET A 393 -16.40 -5.52 -22.82
C MET A 393 -15.92 -4.76 -21.57
N LYS A 394 -14.79 -4.06 -21.64
CA LYS A 394 -14.31 -3.22 -20.52
C LYS A 394 -15.31 -2.14 -20.17
N ASN A 395 -15.82 -1.39 -21.16
CA ASN A 395 -16.80 -0.35 -20.91
C ASN A 395 -18.08 -0.93 -20.30
N ILE A 396 -18.61 -2.02 -20.89
CA ILE A 396 -19.80 -2.69 -20.35
C ILE A 396 -19.59 -3.08 -18.88
N VAL A 397 -18.46 -3.72 -18.56
CA VAL A 397 -18.20 -4.25 -17.21
C VAL A 397 -17.95 -3.15 -16.17
N TYR A 398 -17.19 -2.11 -16.52
CA TYR A 398 -16.83 -1.05 -15.57
C TYR A 398 -17.83 0.11 -15.51
N ASP A 399 -18.63 0.30 -16.56
CA ASP A 399 -19.50 1.47 -16.69
C ASP A 399 -20.98 1.18 -16.49
N SER A 400 -21.41 -0.09 -16.56
CA SER A 400 -22.80 -0.44 -16.24
C SER A 400 -23.12 -0.12 -14.79
N MET A 401 -24.26 0.54 -14.58
CA MET A 401 -24.74 0.99 -13.28
C MET A 401 -25.80 0.06 -12.68
N SER A 402 -26.42 -0.78 -13.51
CA SER A 402 -27.40 -1.79 -13.10
C SER A 402 -27.14 -3.14 -13.76
N ASP A 403 -27.71 -4.18 -13.17
CA ASP A 403 -27.78 -5.53 -13.73
C ASP A 403 -28.50 -5.55 -15.08
N ILE A 404 -29.63 -4.85 -15.20
CA ILE A 404 -30.42 -4.75 -16.43
C ILE A 404 -29.61 -4.10 -17.55
N GLU A 405 -28.94 -2.99 -17.29
CA GLU A 405 -28.09 -2.29 -18.26
C GLU A 405 -26.93 -3.18 -18.70
N PHE A 406 -26.26 -3.85 -17.74
CA PHE A 406 -25.19 -4.78 -18.05
C PHE A 406 -25.66 -5.92 -18.97
N GLU A 407 -26.76 -6.59 -18.62
CA GLU A 407 -27.28 -7.73 -19.40
C GLU A 407 -27.71 -7.32 -20.80
N HIS A 408 -28.27 -6.11 -20.96
CA HIS A 408 -28.63 -5.56 -22.25
C HIS A 408 -27.41 -5.29 -23.12
N LEU A 409 -26.45 -4.49 -22.62
CA LEU A 409 -25.23 -4.15 -23.38
C LEU A 409 -24.36 -5.37 -23.66
N TRP A 410 -24.32 -6.34 -22.73
CA TRP A 410 -23.65 -7.62 -22.95
C TRP A 410 -24.27 -8.36 -24.14
N ARG A 411 -25.61 -8.44 -24.21
CA ARG A 411 -26.32 -9.09 -25.31
C ARG A 411 -26.02 -8.40 -26.65
N GLU A 412 -26.06 -7.08 -26.68
CA GLU A 412 -25.70 -6.30 -27.88
C GLU A 412 -24.28 -6.59 -28.36
N MET A 413 -23.31 -6.67 -27.44
CA MET A 413 -21.93 -7.05 -27.78
C MET A 413 -21.86 -8.46 -28.36
N ILE A 414 -22.54 -9.43 -27.75
CA ILE A 414 -22.56 -10.82 -28.23
C ILE A 414 -23.15 -10.91 -29.65
N GLU A 415 -24.24 -10.18 -29.91
CA GLU A 415 -24.88 -10.13 -31.22
C GLU A 415 -24.01 -9.44 -32.28
N LYS A 416 -23.48 -8.26 -31.96
CA LYS A 416 -22.64 -7.45 -32.86
C LYS A 416 -21.43 -8.21 -33.39
N PHE A 417 -20.79 -9.03 -32.55
CA PHE A 417 -19.59 -9.77 -32.91
C PHE A 417 -19.83 -11.25 -33.20
N SER A 418 -21.10 -11.69 -33.29
CA SER A 418 -21.47 -13.09 -33.54
C SER A 418 -20.81 -14.09 -32.58
N LEU A 419 -20.81 -13.76 -31.28
CA LEU A 419 -20.12 -14.51 -30.22
C LEU A 419 -21.00 -15.57 -29.55
N GLN A 420 -22.20 -15.85 -30.08
CA GLN A 420 -23.20 -16.72 -29.45
C GLN A 420 -22.69 -18.13 -29.20
N GLN A 421 -21.76 -18.64 -30.02
CA GLN A 421 -21.20 -19.99 -29.88
C GLN A 421 -19.97 -20.06 -28.95
N ASN A 422 -19.54 -18.94 -28.38
CA ASN A 422 -18.37 -18.91 -27.51
C ASN A 422 -18.71 -19.45 -26.11
N VAL A 423 -18.38 -20.73 -25.87
CA VAL A 423 -18.64 -21.43 -24.60
C VAL A 423 -18.02 -20.72 -23.40
N TRP A 424 -16.86 -20.08 -23.56
CA TRP A 424 -16.21 -19.36 -22.47
C TRP A 424 -17.02 -18.11 -22.07
N LEU A 425 -17.51 -17.32 -23.03
CA LEU A 425 -18.36 -16.16 -22.75
C LEU A 425 -19.72 -16.56 -22.16
N GLN A 426 -20.31 -17.68 -22.61
CA GLN A 426 -21.52 -18.24 -21.99
C GLN A 426 -21.27 -18.60 -20.53
N SER A 427 -20.26 -19.43 -20.25
CA SER A 427 -19.93 -19.83 -18.87
C SER A 427 -19.56 -18.64 -17.97
N LEU A 428 -18.96 -17.60 -18.54
CA LEU A 428 -18.65 -16.36 -17.82
C LEU A 428 -19.91 -15.56 -17.49
N PHE A 429 -20.89 -15.50 -18.40
CA PHE A 429 -22.18 -14.84 -18.16
C PHE A 429 -23.04 -15.60 -17.15
N ASP A 430 -22.96 -16.93 -17.12
CA ASP A 430 -23.70 -17.76 -16.16
C ASP A 430 -23.31 -17.46 -14.71
N ILE A 431 -22.06 -17.04 -14.48
CA ILE A 431 -21.51 -16.71 -13.15
C ILE A 431 -21.41 -15.19 -12.91
N ARG A 432 -22.15 -14.37 -13.65
CA ARG A 432 -22.07 -12.89 -13.62
C ARG A 432 -22.28 -12.27 -12.24
N ASP A 433 -23.10 -12.90 -11.42
CA ASP A 433 -23.35 -12.54 -10.01
C ASP A 433 -22.09 -12.56 -9.14
N LYS A 434 -21.05 -13.30 -9.56
CA LYS A 434 -19.77 -13.41 -8.84
C LYS A 434 -18.71 -12.41 -9.28
N TRP A 435 -18.86 -11.67 -10.38
CA TRP A 435 -17.76 -10.83 -10.89
C TRP A 435 -18.19 -9.47 -11.44
N VAL A 436 -19.44 -9.29 -11.85
CA VAL A 436 -19.91 -8.04 -12.44
C VAL A 436 -20.13 -6.98 -11.34
N PRO A 437 -19.44 -5.82 -11.40
CA PRO A 437 -19.58 -4.77 -10.39
C PRO A 437 -21.03 -4.31 -10.18
N ALA A 438 -21.80 -4.12 -11.25
CA ALA A 438 -23.19 -3.66 -11.17
C ALA A 438 -24.08 -4.59 -10.30
N ILE A 439 -23.74 -5.87 -10.19
CA ILE A 439 -24.46 -6.87 -9.39
C ILE A 439 -23.83 -6.99 -7.99
N CYS A 440 -22.50 -6.99 -7.88
CA CYS A 440 -21.79 -7.26 -6.63
C CYS A 440 -21.79 -6.08 -5.63
N LYS A 441 -22.12 -4.85 -6.05
CA LYS A 441 -21.98 -3.64 -5.22
C LYS A 441 -22.95 -3.51 -4.04
N LEU A 442 -23.90 -4.44 -3.89
CA LEU A 442 -24.91 -4.41 -2.81
C LEU A 442 -24.36 -4.79 -1.43
N PHE A 443 -23.10 -5.26 -1.35
CA PHE A 443 -22.49 -5.72 -0.10
C PHE A 443 -21.15 -5.05 0.15
N PHE A 444 -20.72 -5.06 1.41
CA PHE A 444 -19.42 -4.57 1.81
C PHE A 444 -18.30 -5.52 1.37
N TRP A 445 -17.36 -4.97 0.60
CA TRP A 445 -16.20 -5.68 0.06
C TRP A 445 -14.88 -5.04 0.47
N ALA A 446 -14.86 -4.20 1.52
CA ALA A 446 -13.66 -3.52 2.01
C ALA A 446 -12.87 -2.74 0.93
N GLY A 447 -13.54 -2.33 -0.16
CA GLY A 447 -12.90 -1.68 -1.31
C GLY A 447 -12.07 -2.61 -2.20
N ILE A 448 -12.06 -3.92 -1.95
CA ILE A 448 -11.37 -4.91 -2.78
C ILE A 448 -12.11 -5.01 -4.12
N SER A 449 -11.42 -4.72 -5.24
CA SER A 449 -11.87 -4.90 -6.64
C SER A 449 -12.45 -3.70 -7.42
N GLU A 450 -12.28 -2.44 -7.00
CA GLU A 450 -12.57 -1.26 -7.86
C GLU A 450 -11.28 -0.57 -8.34
N GLY A 451 -10.50 -1.28 -9.17
CA GLY A 451 -9.34 -0.71 -9.86
C GLY A 451 -8.04 -0.66 -9.05
N SER A 452 -8.10 -0.76 -7.71
CA SER A 452 -6.94 -1.19 -6.93
C SER A 452 -6.84 -2.70 -7.07
N GLU A 453 -5.84 -3.20 -7.80
CA GLU A 453 -5.32 -4.52 -7.48
C GLU A 453 -5.02 -4.45 -5.97
N ILE A 454 -5.74 -5.23 -5.14
CA ILE A 454 -5.05 -5.77 -3.97
C ILE A 454 -4.03 -6.67 -4.59
N LEU A 455 -2.91 -6.04 -4.92
CA LEU A 455 -1.75 -6.72 -5.35
C LEU A 455 -1.45 -7.71 -4.21
N GLY A 456 -1.15 -8.96 -4.57
CA GLY A 456 -0.86 -10.01 -3.61
C GLY A 456 0.06 -9.50 -2.50
N PRO A 457 0.05 -10.08 -1.29
CA PRO A 457 0.67 -9.45 -0.13
C PRO A 457 2.16 -9.13 -0.33
N PHE A 458 2.83 -9.77 -1.28
CA PHE A 458 4.25 -9.58 -1.62
C PHE A 458 4.50 -8.95 -2.99
N SER A 459 3.50 -8.32 -3.58
CA SER A 459 3.55 -7.72 -4.91
C SER A 459 4.39 -6.45 -5.04
N ASP A 460 4.73 -5.84 -3.92
CA ASP A 460 5.64 -4.69 -3.85
C ASP A 460 7.10 -5.08 -4.16
N GLY A 461 7.34 -6.36 -4.47
CA GLY A 461 8.65 -6.93 -4.72
C GLY A 461 9.41 -7.28 -3.44
N SER A 462 8.76 -7.22 -2.26
CA SER A 462 9.38 -7.58 -0.99
C SER A 462 9.76 -9.06 -0.91
N VAL A 463 9.07 -9.93 -1.66
CA VAL A 463 9.45 -11.35 -1.80
C VAL A 463 9.53 -11.71 -3.27
N ASN A 464 10.66 -12.28 -3.68
CA ASN A 464 10.78 -12.83 -5.02
C ASN A 464 10.24 -14.27 -5.06
N LEU A 465 8.99 -14.43 -5.50
CA LEU A 465 8.31 -15.72 -5.64
C LEU A 465 8.98 -16.69 -6.64
N LYS A 466 9.96 -16.21 -7.42
CA LYS A 466 10.76 -17.04 -8.34
C LYS A 466 12.05 -17.56 -7.70
N THR A 467 12.26 -17.35 -6.39
CA THR A 467 13.43 -17.87 -5.65
C THR A 467 13.19 -19.27 -5.09
N PRO A 468 14.26 -20.05 -4.82
CA PRO A 468 14.15 -21.34 -4.13
C PRO A 468 13.49 -21.20 -2.75
N LEU A 469 12.84 -22.26 -2.27
CA LEU A 469 11.99 -22.21 -1.08
C LEU A 469 12.73 -21.75 0.19
N LYS A 470 13.96 -22.21 0.41
CA LYS A 470 14.82 -21.74 1.52
C LYS A 470 15.00 -20.22 1.50
N GLN A 471 15.23 -19.65 0.32
CA GLN A 471 15.41 -18.23 0.14
C GLN A 471 14.08 -17.47 0.28
N PHE A 472 12.98 -18.09 -0.14
CA PHE A 472 11.63 -17.56 0.06
C PHE A 472 11.31 -17.43 1.55
N ILE A 473 11.53 -18.46 2.37
CA ILE A 473 11.24 -18.45 3.82
C ILE A 473 11.97 -17.28 4.52
N SER A 474 13.27 -17.10 4.23
CA SER A 474 14.03 -15.97 4.83
C SER A 474 13.53 -14.59 4.39
N GLN A 475 13.07 -14.43 3.16
CA GLN A 475 12.47 -13.17 2.68
C GLN A 475 11.07 -12.96 3.24
N PHE A 476 10.32 -14.05 3.44
CA PHE A 476 8.93 -14.03 3.90
C PHE A 476 8.82 -13.41 5.31
N ASP A 477 9.64 -13.85 6.27
CA ASP A 477 9.63 -13.29 7.63
C ASP A 477 9.97 -11.80 7.65
N VAL A 478 10.99 -11.39 6.89
CA VAL A 478 11.40 -9.99 6.80
C VAL A 478 10.29 -9.14 6.18
N ALA A 479 9.62 -9.65 5.14
CA ALA A 479 8.50 -8.98 4.52
C ALA A 479 7.29 -8.87 5.46
N LEU A 480 6.99 -9.93 6.21
CA LEU A 480 5.89 -9.96 7.17
C LEU A 480 6.14 -9.00 8.34
N ALA A 481 7.34 -9.03 8.94
CA ALA A 481 7.73 -8.10 10.00
C ALA A 481 7.66 -6.63 9.54
N LYS A 482 8.08 -6.34 8.30
CA LYS A 482 7.97 -5.00 7.72
C LYS A 482 6.53 -4.54 7.56
N LYS A 483 5.61 -5.44 7.15
CA LYS A 483 4.17 -5.12 7.08
C LYS A 483 3.62 -4.75 8.46
N TYR A 484 4.02 -5.51 9.46
CA TYR A 484 3.63 -5.28 10.84
C TYR A 484 4.14 -3.97 11.40
N GLU A 485 5.39 -3.62 11.14
CA GLU A 485 5.97 -2.32 11.47
C GLU A 485 5.23 -1.18 10.76
N ASN A 486 4.95 -1.32 9.45
CA ASN A 486 4.22 -0.32 8.68
C ASN A 486 2.83 -0.07 9.23
N GLU A 487 2.10 -1.12 9.63
CA GLU A 487 0.79 -1.00 10.27
C GLU A 487 0.89 -0.24 11.60
N SER A 488 1.85 -0.58 12.46
CA SER A 488 2.06 0.12 13.73
C SER A 488 2.41 1.60 13.51
N VAL A 489 3.22 1.91 12.50
CA VAL A 489 3.54 3.29 12.11
C VAL A 489 2.30 4.02 11.58
N ALA A 490 1.44 3.34 10.82
CA ALA A 490 0.19 3.91 10.31
C ALA A 490 -0.82 4.20 11.44
N ASP A 491 -0.94 3.29 12.42
CA ASP A 491 -1.72 3.49 13.65
C ASP A 491 -1.23 4.73 14.40
N LEU A 492 0.07 4.83 14.67
CA LEU A 492 0.68 5.98 15.34
C LEU A 492 0.46 7.29 14.58
N ASN A 493 0.68 7.30 13.27
CA ASN A 493 0.47 8.48 12.44
C ASN A 493 -1.00 8.91 12.44
N SER A 494 -1.94 7.98 12.41
CA SER A 494 -3.37 8.29 12.39
C SER A 494 -3.86 8.91 13.69
N LEU A 495 -3.23 8.58 14.82
CA LEU A 495 -3.53 9.16 16.12
C LEU A 495 -2.91 10.56 16.31
N HIS A 496 -1.69 10.78 15.81
CA HIS A 496 -0.90 11.96 16.18
C HIS A 496 -0.76 13.02 15.09
N LYS A 497 -0.92 12.65 13.81
CA LYS A 497 -0.81 13.61 12.70
C LYS A 497 -2.20 14.01 12.25
N GLU A 498 -2.52 15.28 12.44
CA GLU A 498 -3.69 15.86 11.79
C GLU A 498 -3.41 16.05 10.30
N GLN A 499 -4.29 15.52 9.47
CA GLN A 499 -4.28 15.82 8.03
C GLN A 499 -4.88 17.20 7.78
N ASP A 500 -4.31 17.89 6.80
CA ASP A 500 -4.85 19.15 6.31
C ASP A 500 -6.19 18.93 5.62
N LEU A 501 -7.11 19.88 5.80
CA LEU A 501 -8.40 19.88 5.13
C LEU A 501 -8.24 20.41 3.70
N VAL A 502 -8.89 19.77 2.74
CA VAL A 502 -8.92 20.19 1.34
C VAL A 502 -10.14 21.04 1.01
N SER A 503 -11.14 21.05 1.89
CA SER A 503 -12.37 21.84 1.78
C SER A 503 -12.81 22.41 3.13
N ASN A 504 -13.82 23.26 3.12
CA ASN A 504 -14.48 23.75 4.32
C ASN A 504 -15.73 22.95 4.70
N LEU A 505 -16.01 21.82 4.03
CA LEU A 505 -17.20 21.03 4.29
C LEU A 505 -17.18 20.46 5.73
N PRO A 506 -18.28 20.57 6.48
CA PRO A 506 -18.36 20.01 7.84
C PRO A 506 -18.04 18.52 7.90
N TYR A 507 -18.48 17.75 6.89
CA TYR A 507 -18.26 16.30 6.81
C TYR A 507 -16.77 15.94 6.86
N GLU A 508 -15.92 16.75 6.25
CA GLU A 508 -14.47 16.51 6.22
C GLU A 508 -13.85 16.67 7.61
N LYS A 509 -14.24 17.71 8.35
CA LYS A 509 -13.78 17.94 9.74
C LYS A 509 -14.21 16.80 10.66
N GLU A 510 -15.42 16.29 10.44
CA GLU A 510 -15.97 15.17 11.20
C GLU A 510 -15.21 13.86 10.89
N MET A 511 -15.08 13.49 9.62
CA MET A 511 -14.40 12.25 9.22
C MET A 511 -12.93 12.21 9.64
N ARG A 512 -12.24 13.37 9.70
CA ARG A 512 -10.85 13.48 10.18
C ARG A 512 -10.66 12.97 11.61
N ARG A 513 -11.70 13.10 12.45
CA ARG A 513 -11.69 12.62 13.84
C ARG A 513 -11.80 11.10 13.92
N TYR A 514 -12.66 10.53 13.08
CA TYR A 514 -12.99 9.10 13.13
C TYR A 514 -12.04 8.23 12.31
N TYR A 515 -11.80 8.56 11.04
CA TYR A 515 -11.11 7.69 10.09
C TYR A 515 -9.59 7.68 10.26
N THR A 516 -8.98 6.53 10.01
CA THR A 516 -7.53 6.42 9.83
C THR A 516 -7.05 7.33 8.70
N THR A 517 -5.78 7.75 8.73
CA THR A 517 -5.22 8.71 7.77
C THR A 517 -5.45 8.28 6.32
N ASN A 518 -5.15 7.02 6.00
CA ASN A 518 -5.27 6.51 4.63
C ASN A 518 -6.73 6.49 4.16
N MET A 519 -7.66 6.12 5.03
CA MET A 519 -9.08 6.08 4.70
C MET A 519 -9.69 7.48 4.64
N PHE A 520 -9.21 8.41 5.47
CA PHE A 520 -9.59 9.81 5.40
C PHE A 520 -9.16 10.45 4.07
N VAL A 521 -7.95 10.16 3.57
CA VAL A 521 -7.51 10.64 2.24
C VAL A 521 -8.44 10.13 1.13
N LYS A 522 -8.86 8.86 1.17
CA LYS A 522 -9.84 8.31 0.21
C LYS A 522 -11.20 9.03 0.29
N PHE A 523 -11.64 9.39 1.51
CA PHE A 523 -12.83 10.22 1.69
C PHE A 523 -12.63 11.64 1.13
N GLN A 524 -11.47 12.26 1.34
CA GLN A 524 -11.13 13.57 0.78
C GLN A 524 -11.15 13.55 -0.75
N ASP A 525 -10.77 12.45 -1.39
CA ASP A 525 -10.87 12.34 -2.84
C ASP A 525 -12.32 12.37 -3.33
N GLU A 526 -13.26 11.77 -2.61
CA GLU A 526 -14.70 11.92 -2.89
C GLU A 526 -15.19 13.35 -2.62
N VAL A 527 -14.70 14.00 -1.56
CA VAL A 527 -14.98 15.42 -1.28
C VAL A 527 -14.51 16.32 -2.44
N LYS A 528 -13.28 16.13 -2.93
CA LYS A 528 -12.75 16.86 -4.10
C LYS A 528 -13.62 16.61 -5.33
N ASN A 529 -14.12 15.39 -5.52
CA ASN A 529 -14.97 15.04 -6.67
C ASN A 529 -16.36 15.70 -6.61
N MET A 530 -16.80 16.23 -5.47
CA MET A 530 -18.09 16.95 -5.37
C MET A 530 -18.13 18.19 -6.27
N VAL A 531 -16.99 18.84 -6.53
CA VAL A 531 -16.94 20.04 -7.41
C VAL A 531 -17.37 19.73 -8.85
N ASN A 532 -17.26 18.47 -9.26
CA ASN A 532 -17.65 17.98 -10.58
C ASN A 532 -19.13 17.60 -10.65
N CYS A 533 -19.83 17.61 -9.51
CA CYS A 533 -21.23 17.23 -9.41
C CYS A 533 -22.15 18.44 -9.65
N ARG A 534 -23.26 18.19 -10.35
CA ARG A 534 -24.38 19.11 -10.51
C ARG A 534 -25.66 18.39 -10.15
N VAL A 535 -26.29 18.82 -9.06
CA VAL A 535 -27.50 18.21 -8.52
C VAL A 535 -28.73 18.85 -9.13
N LYS A 536 -29.68 18.02 -9.57
CA LYS A 536 -31.01 18.42 -10.01
C LYS A 536 -32.04 17.59 -9.26
N ARG A 537 -32.96 18.22 -8.54
CA ARG A 537 -34.09 17.50 -7.93
C ARG A 537 -35.12 17.16 -9.02
N LEU A 538 -35.53 15.90 -9.08
CA LEU A 538 -36.49 15.40 -10.08
C LEU A 538 -37.91 15.41 -9.54
N ASP A 539 -38.14 14.83 -8.35
CA ASP A 539 -39.49 14.65 -7.80
C ASP A 539 -39.60 15.15 -6.36
N LEU A 540 -40.79 15.69 -6.03
CA LEU A 540 -41.20 16.23 -4.74
C LEU A 540 -42.19 15.34 -3.99
N ASN A 541 -42.68 14.27 -4.63
CA ASN A 541 -43.89 13.59 -4.20
C ASN A 541 -43.55 12.39 -3.31
N GLY A 542 -43.45 12.61 -1.99
CA GLY A 542 -43.39 11.56 -0.97
C GLY A 542 -42.39 11.84 0.16
N HIS A 543 -42.25 10.86 1.07
CA HIS A 543 -41.22 10.85 2.14
C HIS A 543 -39.79 10.70 1.59
N VAL A 544 -39.65 10.38 0.30
CA VAL A 544 -38.39 10.15 -0.40
C VAL A 544 -38.29 11.11 -1.58
N SER A 545 -37.25 11.94 -1.59
CA SER A 545 -36.96 12.87 -2.68
C SER A 545 -35.93 12.24 -3.63
N ARG A 546 -36.20 12.35 -4.94
CA ARG A 546 -35.34 11.79 -6.00
C ARG A 546 -34.53 12.89 -6.67
N TYR A 547 -33.23 12.63 -6.81
CA TYR A 547 -32.26 13.55 -7.39
C TYR A 547 -31.51 12.89 -8.54
N GLU A 548 -31.20 13.68 -9.56
CA GLU A 548 -30.22 13.38 -10.59
C GLU A 548 -28.94 14.16 -10.29
N VAL A 549 -27.82 13.47 -10.15
CA VAL A 549 -26.50 14.07 -9.99
C VAL A 549 -25.70 13.84 -11.26
N ARG A 550 -25.45 14.93 -12.00
CA ARG A 550 -24.58 14.92 -13.17
C ARG A 550 -23.13 15.09 -12.71
N ASP A 551 -22.30 14.08 -12.93
CA ASP A 551 -20.88 14.06 -12.60
C ASP A 551 -20.05 14.15 -13.88
N ARG A 552 -19.21 15.18 -13.98
CA ARG A 552 -18.33 15.42 -15.13
C ARG A 552 -16.88 15.17 -14.72
N ARG A 553 -16.37 13.96 -14.96
CA ARG A 553 -14.97 13.62 -14.69
C ARG A 553 -14.14 13.61 -15.97
N ILE A 554 -12.90 14.07 -15.89
CA ILE A 554 -11.94 13.94 -16.99
C ILE A 554 -11.29 12.57 -16.87
N HIS A 555 -11.51 11.71 -17.86
CA HIS A 555 -10.78 10.44 -17.97
C HIS A 555 -9.55 10.65 -18.87
N ASP A 556 -8.37 10.24 -18.40
CA ASP A 556 -7.10 10.26 -19.14
C ASP A 556 -6.71 11.59 -19.82
N GLY A 557 -7.12 12.72 -19.24
CA GLY A 557 -6.69 14.06 -19.64
C GLY A 557 -7.20 14.56 -21.00
N THR A 558 -8.01 13.79 -21.72
CA THR A 558 -8.39 14.10 -23.11
C THR A 558 -9.90 14.22 -23.35
N ARG A 559 -10.76 13.55 -22.57
CA ARG A 559 -12.23 13.65 -22.70
C ARG A 559 -12.94 13.71 -21.34
N ALA A 560 -13.86 14.66 -21.21
CA ALA A 560 -14.78 14.72 -20.07
C ALA A 560 -15.91 13.71 -20.29
N VAL A 561 -15.97 12.69 -19.43
CA VAL A 561 -17.08 11.74 -19.37
C VAL A 561 -18.12 12.32 -18.42
N VAL A 562 -19.34 12.51 -18.93
CA VAL A 562 -20.48 12.96 -18.14
C VAL A 562 -21.36 11.76 -17.86
N ARG A 563 -21.64 11.49 -16.58
CA ARG A 563 -22.58 10.45 -16.16
C ARG A 563 -23.62 11.03 -15.22
N ASN A 564 -24.84 10.51 -15.30
CA ASN A 564 -25.92 10.87 -14.40
C ASN A 564 -26.11 9.75 -13.39
N PHE A 565 -26.19 10.11 -12.11
CA PHE A 565 -26.41 9.20 -11.01
C PHE A 565 -27.73 9.51 -10.34
N GLU A 566 -28.59 8.50 -10.20
CA GLU A 566 -29.80 8.63 -9.39
C GLU A 566 -29.43 8.52 -7.90
N VAL A 567 -29.94 9.46 -7.12
CA VAL A 567 -29.76 9.52 -5.67
C VAL A 567 -31.12 9.73 -5.00
N LEU A 568 -31.43 8.85 -4.06
CA LEU A 568 -32.63 8.91 -3.23
C LEU A 568 -32.27 9.50 -1.86
N PHE A 569 -33.10 10.40 -1.35
CA PHE A 569 -32.92 11.01 -0.04
C PHE A 569 -34.22 10.94 0.77
N HIS A 570 -34.15 10.33 1.95
CA HIS A 570 -35.22 10.21 2.91
C HIS A 570 -35.03 11.28 4.00
N ALA A 571 -35.84 12.34 3.94
CA ALA A 571 -35.65 13.51 4.81
C ALA A 571 -35.88 13.20 6.31
N SER A 572 -36.77 12.27 6.66
CA SER A 572 -37.08 11.91 8.05
C SER A 572 -35.95 11.17 8.75
N GLU A 573 -35.19 10.37 8.01
CA GLU A 573 -34.13 9.50 8.53
C GLU A 573 -32.72 10.00 8.17
N PHE A 574 -32.65 11.11 7.44
CA PHE A 574 -31.43 11.60 6.79
C PHE A 574 -30.70 10.50 5.99
N GLN A 575 -31.45 9.57 5.40
CA GLN A 575 -30.90 8.46 4.64
C GLN A 575 -30.70 8.87 3.19
N VAL A 576 -29.48 8.74 2.67
CA VAL A 576 -29.12 8.91 1.27
C VAL A 576 -28.70 7.59 0.63
N GLN A 577 -29.21 7.29 -0.56
CA GLN A 577 -28.84 6.11 -1.33
C GLN A 577 -28.49 6.52 -2.75
N CYS A 578 -27.28 6.22 -3.20
CA CYS A 578 -26.84 6.49 -4.57
C CYS A 578 -26.74 5.19 -5.35
N ILE A 579 -27.17 5.20 -6.62
CA ILE A 579 -27.05 4.05 -7.53
C ILE A 579 -25.61 3.56 -7.71
N CYS A 580 -24.59 4.39 -7.45
CA CYS A 580 -23.19 3.95 -7.50
C CYS A 580 -22.81 2.95 -6.39
N ARG A 581 -23.59 2.87 -5.30
CA ARG A 581 -23.41 1.95 -4.17
C ARG A 581 -22.01 1.98 -3.53
N SER A 582 -21.31 3.11 -3.63
CA SER A 582 -19.94 3.27 -3.12
C SER A 582 -19.86 3.05 -1.62
N PHE A 583 -20.86 3.48 -0.86
CA PHE A 583 -20.86 3.31 0.59
C PHE A 583 -21.07 1.84 0.96
N GLU A 584 -22.03 1.16 0.35
CA GLU A 584 -22.29 -0.25 0.57
C GLU A 584 -21.06 -1.09 0.20
N PHE A 585 -20.38 -0.75 -0.90
CA PHE A 585 -19.22 -1.47 -1.40
C PHE A 585 -17.91 -1.20 -0.63
N ARG A 586 -17.60 0.09 -0.38
CA ARG A 586 -16.32 0.55 0.21
C ARG A 586 -16.42 0.98 1.66
N GLY A 587 -17.61 1.27 2.17
CA GLY A 587 -17.80 2.00 3.43
C GLY A 587 -17.38 3.47 3.35
N ILE A 588 -17.30 4.06 2.15
CA ILE A 588 -17.01 5.48 1.93
C ILE A 588 -18.13 6.08 1.08
N LEU A 589 -18.76 7.12 1.62
CA LEU A 589 -19.85 7.81 0.93
C LEU A 589 -19.33 8.51 -0.31
N CYS A 590 -20.00 8.32 -1.46
CA CYS A 590 -19.56 8.93 -2.71
C CYS A 590 -19.84 10.42 -2.76
N CYS A 591 -19.15 11.11 -3.67
CA CYS A 591 -19.38 12.51 -3.97
C CYS A 591 -20.84 12.82 -4.36
N HIS A 592 -21.56 11.90 -5.01
CA HIS A 592 -22.96 12.13 -5.43
C HIS A 592 -23.90 12.19 -4.22
N ALA A 593 -23.76 11.26 -3.29
CA ALA A 593 -24.56 11.22 -2.08
C ALA A 593 -24.23 12.43 -1.19
N MET A 594 -22.94 12.78 -1.03
CA MET A 594 -22.54 13.98 -0.31
C MET A 594 -23.06 15.26 -0.96
N ALA A 595 -23.08 15.35 -2.30
CA ALA A 595 -23.62 16.50 -3.01
C ALA A 595 -25.14 16.67 -2.77
N VAL A 596 -25.89 15.58 -2.62
CA VAL A 596 -27.31 15.65 -2.26
C VAL A 596 -27.51 16.02 -0.79
N LEU A 597 -26.66 15.53 0.13
CA LEU A 597 -26.70 15.96 1.54
C LEU A 597 -26.41 17.46 1.67
N ASP A 598 -25.39 17.96 0.96
CA ASP A 598 -25.02 19.37 0.90
C ASP A 598 -26.14 20.21 0.26
N PHE A 599 -26.76 19.74 -0.82
CA PHE A 599 -27.91 20.40 -1.46
C PHE A 599 -29.13 20.53 -0.53
N ASN A 600 -29.28 19.64 0.45
CA ASN A 600 -30.35 19.69 1.44
C ASN A 600 -29.90 20.30 2.78
N ASP A 601 -28.77 21.01 2.80
CA ASP A 601 -28.22 21.71 3.97
C ASP A 601 -28.05 20.81 5.20
N VAL A 602 -27.74 19.52 5.01
CA VAL A 602 -27.54 18.59 6.12
C VAL A 602 -26.20 18.93 6.80
N PRO A 603 -26.18 19.34 8.08
CA PRO A 603 -25.00 19.98 8.68
C PRO A 603 -23.88 19.00 9.05
N GLN A 604 -24.19 17.72 9.28
CA GLN A 604 -23.26 16.68 9.71
C GLN A 604 -23.57 15.38 8.98
N LEU A 605 -22.58 14.50 8.86
CA LEU A 605 -22.81 13.23 8.21
C LEU A 605 -23.66 12.36 9.15
N PRO A 606 -24.78 11.77 8.69
CA PRO A 606 -25.56 10.88 9.53
C PRO A 606 -24.69 9.69 10.01
N PRO A 607 -24.78 9.28 11.30
CA PRO A 607 -23.88 8.30 11.89
C PRO A 607 -23.80 6.96 11.14
N GLN A 608 -24.88 6.55 10.48
CA GLN A 608 -24.93 5.32 9.66
C GLN A 608 -23.96 5.34 8.47
N TYR A 609 -23.49 6.52 8.04
CA TYR A 609 -22.49 6.68 6.97
C TYR A 609 -21.06 6.80 7.49
N ILE A 610 -20.85 6.64 8.80
CA ILE A 610 -19.53 6.57 9.42
C ILE A 610 -19.17 5.10 9.59
N SER A 611 -18.39 4.57 8.64
CA SER A 611 -18.01 3.16 8.65
C SER A 611 -17.13 2.85 9.85
N HIS A 612 -17.62 1.98 10.74
CA HIS A 612 -16.84 1.47 11.86
C HIS A 612 -15.51 0.86 11.43
N ARG A 613 -15.48 0.23 10.26
CA ARG A 613 -14.33 -0.49 9.71
C ARG A 613 -13.09 0.36 9.48
N TRP A 614 -13.29 1.66 9.24
CA TRP A 614 -12.22 2.60 8.88
C TRP A 614 -11.78 3.48 10.03
N ARG A 615 -12.37 3.28 11.23
CA ARG A 615 -12.08 4.12 12.39
C ARG A 615 -10.70 3.82 12.99
N LYS A 616 -10.11 4.85 13.60
CA LYS A 616 -8.85 4.75 14.37
C LYS A 616 -9.00 3.84 15.60
N ASP A 617 -10.18 3.81 16.19
CA ASP A 617 -10.51 3.05 17.41
C ASP A 617 -11.17 1.68 17.14
N PHE A 618 -11.19 1.23 15.88
CA PHE A 618 -11.84 -0.03 15.49
C PHE A 618 -11.36 -1.24 16.30
N LYS A 619 -10.04 -1.36 16.54
CA LYS A 619 -9.45 -2.44 17.35
C LYS A 619 -9.88 -2.37 18.83
N HIS A 620 -10.20 -1.18 19.34
CA HIS A 620 -10.63 -0.97 20.74
C HIS A 620 -12.12 -1.30 20.95
N LEU A 621 -12.98 -0.85 20.03
CA LEU A 621 -14.42 -1.12 20.08
C LEU A 621 -14.72 -2.63 19.99
N GLY A 622 -14.01 -3.34 19.09
CA GLY A 622 -14.13 -4.79 18.98
C GLY A 622 -13.65 -5.55 20.21
N SER A 623 -12.87 -4.93 21.10
CA SER A 623 -12.45 -5.51 22.39
C SER A 623 -13.49 -5.28 23.49
N GLN A 624 -14.17 -4.12 23.51
CA GLN A 624 -15.20 -3.80 24.51
C GLN A 624 -16.51 -4.57 24.29
N GLU A 625 -16.99 -4.69 23.05
CA GLU A 625 -18.17 -5.52 22.74
C GLU A 625 -17.96 -7.01 23.00
N ARG A 626 -16.70 -7.45 23.09
CA ARG A 626 -16.34 -8.84 23.44
C ARG A 626 -16.17 -9.05 24.94
N SER A 627 -15.84 -8.01 25.69
CA SER A 627 -15.79 -8.07 27.16
C SER A 627 -17.16 -8.14 27.83
N SER A 628 -18.24 -7.81 27.10
CA SER A 628 -19.63 -7.94 27.58
C SER A 628 -20.24 -9.32 27.35
N ILE A 629 -19.52 -10.26 26.72
CA ILE A 629 -19.89 -11.68 26.69
C ILE A 629 -19.26 -12.33 27.92
N ASP A 630 -20.03 -12.31 29.00
CA ASP A 630 -19.94 -13.11 30.24
C ASP A 630 -18.53 -13.56 30.67
N PHE A 631 -17.93 -12.82 31.61
CA PHE A 631 -16.87 -13.32 32.50
C PHE A 631 -17.47 -14.32 33.50
N GLY A 632 -17.90 -15.47 32.99
CA GLY A 632 -18.56 -16.53 33.74
C GLY A 632 -18.05 -17.90 33.31
N GLY A 633 -16.74 -18.12 33.43
CA GLY A 633 -16.10 -19.40 33.14
C GLY A 633 -14.91 -19.23 32.21
N LEU A 634 -13.71 -19.20 32.80
CA LEU A 634 -12.41 -19.09 32.15
C LEU A 634 -12.30 -20.02 30.91
N PRO A 635 -12.30 -19.50 29.67
CA PRO A 635 -11.74 -20.22 28.54
C PRO A 635 -10.30 -19.74 28.41
N SER A 636 -9.33 -20.63 28.58
CA SER A 636 -7.90 -20.45 28.29
C SER A 636 -7.67 -19.34 27.23
N CYS A 637 -7.44 -18.11 27.70
CA CYS A 637 -7.14 -16.98 26.84
C CYS A 637 -5.72 -17.24 26.36
N GLY A 638 -5.57 -17.66 25.10
CA GLY A 638 -4.26 -17.99 24.55
C GLY A 638 -3.28 -16.85 24.83
N SER A 639 -2.11 -17.17 25.39
CA SER A 639 -1.12 -16.24 25.95
C SER A 639 -0.81 -15.02 25.09
N THR A 640 -1.01 -15.10 23.77
CA THR A 640 -0.73 -14.00 22.83
C THR A 640 -1.86 -12.97 22.67
N ALA A 641 -3.12 -13.31 22.97
CA ALA A 641 -4.19 -12.29 23.07
C ALA A 641 -3.99 -11.43 24.33
N CYS A 642 -3.55 -12.06 25.42
CA CYS A 642 -3.07 -11.37 26.62
C CYS A 642 -1.84 -10.52 26.31
N HIS A 643 -0.83 -11.06 25.63
CA HIS A 643 0.37 -10.30 25.24
C HIS A 643 0.04 -9.06 24.39
N GLU A 644 -0.82 -9.18 23.38
CA GLU A 644 -1.16 -8.05 22.52
C GLU A 644 -1.97 -6.97 23.27
N TYR A 645 -2.89 -7.39 24.15
CA TYR A 645 -3.63 -6.48 25.00
C TYR A 645 -2.70 -5.76 25.99
N ILE A 646 -1.77 -6.49 26.61
CA ILE A 646 -0.75 -5.95 27.50
C ILE A 646 0.20 -5.01 26.72
N PHE A 647 0.61 -5.37 25.52
CA PHE A 647 1.46 -4.55 24.67
C PHE A 647 0.78 -3.23 24.28
N MET A 648 -0.50 -3.30 23.88
CA MET A 648 -1.33 -2.12 23.63
C MET A 648 -1.51 -1.25 24.88
N LEU A 649 -1.70 -1.86 26.06
CA LEU A 649 -1.76 -1.16 27.35
C LEU A 649 -0.42 -0.48 27.69
N CYS A 650 0.70 -1.17 27.50
CA CYS A 650 2.04 -0.63 27.73
C CYS A 650 2.36 0.53 26.79
N GLN A 651 1.93 0.46 25.52
CA GLN A 651 2.04 1.59 24.59
C GLN A 651 1.24 2.80 25.08
N ARG A 652 0.01 2.60 25.59
CA ARG A 652 -0.80 3.68 26.17
C ARG A 652 -0.19 4.26 27.45
N ILE A 653 0.38 3.42 28.31
CA ILE A 653 1.06 3.86 29.53
C ILE A 653 2.30 4.69 29.19
N ALA A 654 3.09 4.27 28.19
CA ALA A 654 4.21 5.06 27.69
C ALA A 654 3.74 6.41 27.11
N GLU A 655 2.60 6.42 26.40
CA GLU A 655 1.97 7.63 25.86
C GLU A 655 1.57 8.62 26.97
N PHE A 656 0.80 8.19 27.98
CA PHE A 656 0.44 9.05 29.12
C PHE A 656 1.67 9.48 29.91
N GLY A 657 2.65 8.58 30.07
CA GLY A 657 3.92 8.85 30.71
C GLY A 657 4.69 10.00 30.04
N SER A 658 4.71 10.05 28.72
CA SER A 658 5.44 11.08 27.95
C SER A 658 4.92 12.51 28.08
N ARG A 659 3.70 12.72 28.61
CA ARG A 659 3.03 14.03 28.61
C ARG A 659 3.57 15.01 29.65
N SER A 660 4.28 14.53 30.66
CA SER A 660 4.97 15.37 31.66
C SER A 660 5.93 14.52 32.49
N GLU A 661 6.93 15.16 33.11
CA GLU A 661 7.88 14.48 33.98
C GLU A 661 7.20 13.74 35.16
N ARG A 662 6.10 14.30 35.69
CA ARG A 662 5.32 13.67 36.77
C ARG A 662 4.63 12.38 36.32
N HIS A 663 4.03 12.37 35.13
CA HIS A 663 3.40 11.19 34.55
C HIS A 663 4.45 10.13 34.15
N TYR A 664 5.59 10.56 33.62
CA TYR A 664 6.70 9.67 33.25
C TYR A 664 7.21 8.88 34.45
N LYS A 665 7.51 9.57 35.55
CA LYS A 665 7.99 8.92 36.80
C LYS A 665 6.95 7.95 37.35
N LYS A 666 5.65 8.30 37.30
CA LYS A 666 4.56 7.43 37.77
C LYS A 666 4.37 6.19 36.89
N ALA A 667 4.39 6.37 35.57
CA ALA A 667 4.28 5.27 34.60
C ALA A 667 5.46 4.31 34.71
N LEU A 668 6.69 4.83 34.78
CA LEU A 668 7.90 4.02 34.90
C LEU A 668 7.95 3.25 36.23
N SER A 669 7.58 3.90 37.35
CA SER A 669 7.52 3.23 38.66
C SER A 669 6.48 2.10 38.65
N GLY A 670 5.28 2.33 38.10
CA GLY A 670 4.24 1.31 38.05
C GLY A 670 4.60 0.12 37.17
N LEU A 671 5.25 0.36 36.02
CA LEU A 671 5.71 -0.71 35.14
C LEU A 671 6.81 -1.57 35.78
N LYS A 672 7.75 -0.94 36.50
CA LYS A 672 8.79 -1.68 37.23
C LYS A 672 8.25 -2.52 38.37
N THR A 673 7.31 -1.98 39.15
CA THR A 673 6.67 -2.75 40.22
C THR A 673 5.91 -3.94 39.66
N LEU A 674 5.18 -3.76 38.55
CA LEU A 674 4.48 -4.86 37.90
C LEU A 674 5.45 -5.91 37.32
N GLU A 675 6.59 -5.48 36.77
CA GLU A 675 7.65 -6.38 36.31
C GLU A 675 8.22 -7.22 37.46
N GLU A 676 8.51 -6.60 38.60
CA GLU A 676 8.99 -7.28 39.82
C GLU A 676 7.95 -8.28 40.37
N GLU A 677 6.66 -7.91 40.40
CA GLU A 677 5.56 -8.78 40.84
C GLU A 677 5.36 -9.99 39.91
N LEU A 678 5.49 -9.80 38.59
CA LEU A 678 5.35 -10.88 37.60
C LEU A 678 6.52 -11.86 37.67
N VAL A 679 7.75 -11.36 37.79
CA VAL A 679 8.94 -12.21 37.97
C VAL A 679 8.85 -13.00 39.28
N ALA A 680 8.32 -12.41 40.36
CA ALA A 680 8.12 -13.10 41.63
C ALA A 680 7.02 -14.19 41.58
N CYS A 681 6.10 -14.13 40.62
CA CYS A 681 5.09 -15.18 40.42
C CYS A 681 5.67 -16.43 39.73
N ASP A 682 6.72 -16.30 38.92
CA ASP A 682 7.35 -17.41 38.19
C ASP A 682 8.20 -18.34 39.10
N ASP A 683 8.57 -17.88 40.30
CA ASP A 683 9.31 -18.66 41.30
C ASP A 683 8.41 -19.58 42.15
N GLY A 684 7.09 -19.53 41.95
CA GLY A 684 6.07 -20.26 42.69
C GLY A 684 5.51 -21.49 41.97
N ASN A 685 6.32 -22.53 41.78
CA ASN A 685 5.91 -23.94 41.75
C ASN A 685 4.58 -24.31 41.02
N ASP A 686 4.48 -24.08 39.70
CA ASP A 686 3.47 -24.72 38.83
C ASP A 686 4.14 -25.69 37.85
N ILE A 687 4.80 -26.73 38.40
CA ILE A 687 5.07 -27.97 37.68
C ILE A 687 3.83 -28.85 37.82
N VAL A 688 2.90 -28.76 36.87
CA VAL A 688 1.88 -29.80 36.69
C VAL A 688 2.57 -31.02 36.08
N PRO A 689 2.60 -32.19 36.75
CA PRO A 689 3.21 -33.38 36.17
C PRO A 689 2.37 -33.85 34.98
N LEU A 690 2.98 -33.89 33.79
CA LEU A 690 2.43 -34.58 32.63
C LEU A 690 2.44 -36.09 32.91
N LEU A 691 1.25 -36.66 33.11
CA LEU A 691 0.94 -38.07 32.85
C LEU A 691 -0.11 -38.13 31.74
#